data_AF-V4A5Z1-F1
#
_entry.id   AF-V4A5Z1-F1
#
_cell.length_a   1.000
_cell.length_b   1.000
_cell.length_c   1.000
_cell.angle_alpha   90.00
_cell.angle_beta   90.00
_cell.angle_gamma   90.00
#
_symmetry.space_group_name_H-M   'P 1'
#
loop_
_entity.id
_entity.type
_entity.pdbx_description
1 polymer ?
#
loop_
_entity_poly.entity_id
_entity_poly.type
_entity_poly.pdbx_seq_one_letter_code
_entity_poly.pdbx_strand_id
1 'polypeptide(L)'
;MAEDSPFSFFLESLKIEAETIAKMQNDEDNIHITLYDIGRSHRVGPRQENRPRDIIVRFLSYRCRALVFGKKSNLKGYNRDRNFKIFVNEALTKNRAGIFKRVRDLHKEKLIDSCWTYDGRICIKTLQNKIVTIQSESDLVEFVVPLLDYSVPQTNENIVREPNPRDIRVPSQAANPVPTTMPGPSNLSFNTGPSSTSTPVPKITDFFTNGRRHVAPATSASGSIVNREASDGKRSVICGGLAVFAMYPFENSISVVQKRSWGLCVLKISSVSRSNISSDLFIIFVYIPPESSSFHSLCDFDIFLELHQTCLEFQKLGSIIVCGDLNSRTSTVSDQIFPLSDDRFISNSFFDQCDVSVNYKDRSSEDVVVNNFGRKLLDLCKSIGCVIVNGRQGSDSNVGKFTFNSSRGSSVIDYVLADPFSFECLSNFTVENASEFSDHCALSFGFNYNPETVNLKRPPESLETVFIKWDSKRSDEFRQSLTNQLIKLNELVDSYASCNDVNILVKNITSLFYDISVSCFGRKQKIRNNSRRFSSKLKHNEWYDSNCRKARSKFNRSRNRFVKTRTDYDRLIFCEHRKLFNRTKRRAKFSFGKEYGRRLSALHRSNPKEFWKSLKTQKRFTRKSSLTSTDFFNHFSALYNHQSEINNVAIENTNNICIGSLDYEISSDEVLFAIRKLKYDKSCGPDQICNEFFIESSDILLPFLRKSTVISVLSYASEVWGLLPGNSLENIQNDFVRYILRLGKGTPLAAALGEVGLFPLSILRKITSLKFWYKVVCSDNPLIFGVYKILCQDEMNGKRNWVSGIKFLFNELGLTFVFENPQLFNPSEIKRRIEDQYLQTWHSNLENSSKLRFYKNYKSSFEFESYLDANIGDKFKFLICKFRVGNLKLHIEIGRFNKTIREKRYCLCCKSKYIEDEFHFLLCCPTYNIIRRQFFHRQFWSFPSLYKMNRLMTPQTDRELLNLGKFIFQANSMRNQLLYE
;
A
#
# COMPACT_ATOMS: atom_id res chain seq x y z
N MET A 1 -24.48 -75.90 -53.50
CA MET A 1 -24.09 -76.11 -52.09
C MET A 1 -22.95 -75.14 -51.77
N ALA A 2 -22.77 -74.77 -50.50
CA ALA A 2 -21.62 -74.00 -49.97
C ALA A 2 -21.39 -72.56 -50.48
N GLU A 3 -22.25 -71.60 -50.05
CA GLU A 3 -21.89 -70.16 -50.02
C GLU A 3 -22.30 -69.43 -48.71
N ASP A 4 -23.35 -69.87 -48.00
CA ASP A 4 -23.72 -69.37 -46.65
C ASP A 4 -22.72 -69.85 -45.56
N SER A 5 -21.50 -69.29 -45.57
CA SER A 5 -20.55 -69.41 -44.46
C SER A 5 -20.69 -68.20 -43.53
N PRO A 6 -20.68 -68.35 -42.19
CA PRO A 6 -20.54 -67.22 -41.26
C PRO A 6 -19.33 -66.34 -41.58
N PHE A 7 -18.29 -66.91 -42.19
CA PHE A 7 -17.07 -66.23 -42.58
C PHE A 7 -17.28 -65.27 -43.77
N SER A 8 -18.18 -65.55 -44.71
CA SER A 8 -18.47 -64.62 -45.82
C SER A 8 -19.24 -63.39 -45.32
N PHE A 9 -20.20 -63.57 -44.41
CA PHE A 9 -20.88 -62.46 -43.73
C PHE A 9 -19.94 -61.60 -42.87
N PHE A 10 -18.94 -62.22 -42.24
CA PHE A 10 -17.91 -61.51 -41.48
C PHE A 10 -16.99 -60.69 -42.41
N LEU A 11 -16.49 -61.30 -43.48
CA LEU A 11 -15.67 -60.63 -44.50
C LEU A 11 -16.41 -59.48 -45.19
N GLU A 12 -17.71 -59.61 -45.48
CA GLU A 12 -18.51 -58.55 -46.07
C GLU A 12 -18.70 -57.37 -45.10
N SER A 13 -18.95 -57.64 -43.80
CA SER A 13 -19.04 -56.59 -42.77
C SER A 13 -17.69 -55.86 -42.63
N LEU A 14 -16.59 -56.62 -42.49
CA LEU A 14 -15.23 -56.07 -42.44
C LEU A 14 -14.88 -55.24 -43.68
N LYS A 15 -15.33 -55.65 -44.88
CA LYS A 15 -15.08 -54.91 -46.12
C LYS A 15 -15.83 -53.58 -46.16
N ILE A 16 -17.09 -53.54 -45.71
CA ILE A 16 -17.88 -52.31 -45.57
C ILE A 16 -17.29 -51.41 -44.48
N GLU A 17 -16.86 -51.98 -43.35
CA GLU A 17 -16.21 -51.28 -42.25
C GLU A 17 -14.86 -50.66 -42.71
N ALA A 18 -14.03 -51.43 -43.41
CA ALA A 18 -12.75 -50.96 -43.97
C ALA A 18 -12.93 -49.91 -45.09
N GLU A 19 -13.85 -50.08 -46.03
CA GLU A 19 -14.15 -49.05 -47.05
C GLU A 19 -14.64 -47.74 -46.40
N THR A 20 -15.46 -47.84 -45.36
CA THR A 20 -15.98 -46.67 -44.62
C THR A 20 -14.87 -45.97 -43.84
N ILE A 21 -13.99 -46.72 -43.15
CA ILE A 21 -12.85 -46.18 -42.42
C ILE A 21 -11.86 -45.51 -43.37
N ALA A 22 -11.43 -46.20 -44.44
CA ALA A 22 -10.40 -45.72 -45.35
C ALA A 22 -10.79 -44.43 -46.10
N LYS A 23 -12.09 -44.16 -46.30
CA LYS A 23 -12.59 -42.91 -46.93
C LYS A 23 -13.09 -41.86 -45.93
N MET A 24 -12.91 -42.07 -44.63
CA MET A 24 -12.97 -41.01 -43.61
C MET A 24 -11.59 -40.44 -43.23
N GLN A 25 -10.51 -41.02 -43.77
CA GLN A 25 -9.15 -40.48 -43.63
C GLN A 25 -8.91 -39.35 -44.64
N ASN A 26 -8.12 -38.35 -44.24
CA ASN A 26 -7.71 -37.18 -45.02
C ASN A 26 -6.41 -36.67 -44.36
N ASP A 27 -5.33 -36.48 -45.11
CA ASP A 27 -3.95 -36.55 -44.59
C ASP A 27 -3.48 -35.36 -43.71
N GLU A 28 -4.35 -34.40 -43.43
CA GLU A 28 -4.03 -33.19 -42.65
C GLU A 28 -4.14 -33.38 -41.13
N ASP A 29 -4.88 -34.39 -40.66
CA ASP A 29 -4.94 -34.80 -39.26
C ASP A 29 -4.19 -36.12 -39.06
N ASN A 30 -3.14 -36.12 -38.24
CA ASN A 30 -2.23 -37.26 -37.99
C ASN A 30 -2.85 -38.38 -37.12
N ILE A 31 -4.09 -38.79 -37.42
CA ILE A 31 -4.95 -39.64 -36.60
C ILE A 31 -5.75 -40.59 -37.51
N HIS A 32 -5.15 -41.74 -37.85
CA HIS A 32 -5.84 -42.80 -38.58
C HIS A 32 -6.75 -43.59 -37.62
N ILE A 33 -7.98 -43.85 -38.05
CA ILE A 33 -8.86 -44.84 -37.42
C ILE A 33 -8.61 -46.18 -38.10
N THR A 34 -8.60 -47.24 -37.31
CA THR A 34 -8.32 -48.62 -37.72
C THR A 34 -9.48 -49.56 -37.36
N LEU A 35 -9.42 -50.81 -37.80
CA LEU A 35 -10.37 -51.83 -37.33
C LEU A 35 -10.22 -52.11 -35.82
N TYR A 36 -9.02 -51.91 -35.24
CA TYR A 36 -8.77 -52.07 -33.81
C TYR A 36 -9.48 -51.02 -32.94
N ASP A 37 -9.94 -49.90 -33.51
CA ASP A 37 -10.74 -48.89 -32.81
C ASP A 37 -12.20 -49.32 -32.58
N ILE A 38 -12.64 -50.43 -33.19
CA ILE A 38 -13.99 -51.00 -33.06
C ILE A 38 -13.99 -52.09 -31.99
N GLY A 39 -14.72 -51.89 -30.91
CA GLY A 39 -14.90 -52.89 -29.84
C GLY A 39 -16.03 -53.89 -30.11
N ARG A 40 -16.98 -53.58 -31.02
CA ARG A 40 -17.98 -54.53 -31.55
C ARG A 40 -18.72 -53.95 -32.76
N SER A 41 -18.88 -54.71 -33.84
CA SER A 41 -19.88 -54.47 -34.89
C SER A 41 -20.91 -55.62 -34.93
N HIS A 42 -22.14 -55.35 -35.38
CA HIS A 42 -23.14 -56.38 -35.69
C HIS A 42 -24.29 -55.82 -36.55
N ARG A 43 -24.89 -56.66 -37.41
CA ARG A 43 -26.12 -56.34 -38.17
C ARG A 43 -27.36 -56.45 -37.29
N VAL A 44 -28.30 -55.52 -37.45
CA VAL A 44 -29.52 -55.40 -36.63
C VAL A 44 -30.75 -55.93 -37.39
N GLY A 45 -31.62 -56.65 -36.68
CA GLY A 45 -32.92 -57.10 -37.19
C GLY A 45 -32.89 -58.39 -38.03
N PRO A 46 -34.09 -58.88 -38.42
CA PRO A 46 -34.25 -60.05 -39.28
C PRO A 46 -33.77 -59.76 -40.72
N ARG A 47 -33.44 -60.82 -41.49
CA ARG A 47 -33.16 -60.69 -42.93
C ARG A 47 -34.41 -60.14 -43.65
N GLN A 48 -34.20 -59.28 -44.64
CA GLN A 48 -35.23 -58.74 -45.53
C GLN A 48 -34.68 -58.83 -46.96
N GLU A 49 -35.46 -59.30 -47.93
CA GLU A 49 -34.98 -59.60 -49.29
C GLU A 49 -34.57 -58.32 -50.04
N ASN A 50 -35.36 -57.25 -49.91
CA ASN A 50 -35.18 -56.01 -50.66
C ASN A 50 -34.43 -54.89 -49.90
N ARG A 51 -33.77 -55.18 -48.76
CA ARG A 51 -32.96 -54.19 -48.04
C ARG A 51 -31.82 -54.84 -47.21
N PRO A 52 -30.56 -54.38 -47.35
CA PRO A 52 -29.49 -54.81 -46.46
C PRO A 52 -29.71 -54.32 -45.02
N ARG A 53 -29.45 -55.20 -44.06
CA ARG A 53 -29.60 -54.91 -42.62
C ARG A 53 -28.60 -53.86 -42.14
N ASP A 54 -29.10 -52.88 -41.39
CA ASP A 54 -28.33 -51.82 -40.73
C ASP A 54 -27.27 -52.42 -39.79
N ILE A 55 -26.10 -51.78 -39.67
CA ILE A 55 -25.00 -52.21 -38.80
C ILE A 55 -24.88 -51.26 -37.61
N ILE A 56 -24.83 -51.78 -36.39
CA ILE A 56 -24.43 -51.03 -35.19
C ILE A 56 -22.95 -51.30 -34.90
N VAL A 57 -22.18 -50.22 -34.82
CA VAL A 57 -20.75 -50.21 -34.47
C VAL A 57 -20.57 -49.52 -33.12
N ARG A 58 -19.84 -50.17 -32.21
CA ARG A 58 -19.35 -49.62 -30.94
C ARG A 58 -17.84 -49.46 -31.02
N PHE A 59 -17.38 -48.22 -30.95
CA PHE A 59 -15.95 -47.88 -30.84
C PHE A 59 -15.43 -48.11 -29.42
N LEU A 60 -14.13 -48.37 -29.28
CA LEU A 60 -13.44 -48.46 -27.98
C LEU A 60 -13.35 -47.09 -27.29
N SER A 61 -13.08 -46.03 -28.06
CA SER A 61 -12.99 -44.65 -27.54
C SER A 61 -14.09 -43.74 -28.10
N TYR A 62 -14.60 -42.87 -27.23
CA TYR A 62 -15.48 -41.75 -27.58
C TYR A 62 -14.84 -40.83 -28.64
N ARG A 63 -13.51 -40.65 -28.62
CA ARG A 63 -12.75 -39.87 -29.61
C ARG A 63 -12.91 -40.45 -31.02
N CYS A 64 -12.74 -41.76 -31.18
CA CYS A 64 -12.81 -42.42 -32.49
C CYS A 64 -14.24 -42.37 -33.05
N ARG A 65 -15.25 -42.56 -32.18
CA ARG A 65 -16.67 -42.31 -32.51
C ARG A 65 -16.91 -40.87 -32.98
N ALA A 66 -16.37 -39.89 -32.27
CA ALA A 66 -16.55 -38.46 -32.58
C ALA A 66 -15.89 -38.08 -33.93
N LEU A 67 -14.70 -38.61 -34.23
CA LEU A 67 -14.00 -38.40 -35.50
C LEU A 67 -14.79 -38.96 -36.69
N VAL A 68 -15.32 -40.19 -36.59
CA VAL A 68 -16.24 -40.79 -37.59
C VAL A 68 -17.49 -39.92 -37.80
N PHE A 69 -18.10 -39.44 -36.72
CA PHE A 69 -19.30 -38.60 -36.81
C PHE A 69 -19.04 -37.18 -37.31
N GLY A 70 -17.82 -36.66 -37.15
CA GLY A 70 -17.38 -35.39 -37.73
C GLY A 70 -17.17 -35.50 -39.24
N LYS A 71 -16.39 -36.49 -39.70
CA LYS A 71 -16.04 -36.67 -41.12
C LYS A 71 -17.15 -37.35 -41.96
N LYS A 72 -18.33 -37.64 -41.38
CA LYS A 72 -19.51 -38.22 -42.08
C LYS A 72 -20.01 -37.40 -43.28
N SER A 73 -19.68 -36.10 -43.35
CA SER A 73 -19.94 -35.25 -44.53
C SER A 73 -19.31 -35.79 -45.82
N ASN A 74 -18.16 -36.46 -45.72
CA ASN A 74 -17.36 -36.90 -46.86
C ASN A 74 -18.08 -38.01 -47.65
N LEU A 75 -18.96 -38.77 -46.97
CA LEU A 75 -19.85 -39.75 -47.60
C LEU A 75 -20.82 -39.12 -48.63
N LYS A 76 -21.08 -37.80 -48.58
CA LYS A 76 -21.87 -37.10 -49.62
C LYS A 76 -21.22 -37.14 -51.00
N GLY A 77 -19.88 -37.18 -51.07
CA GLY A 77 -19.14 -37.36 -52.32
C GLY A 77 -19.18 -38.81 -52.78
N TYR A 78 -18.77 -39.73 -51.90
CA TYR A 78 -18.76 -41.19 -52.13
C TYR A 78 -20.12 -41.75 -52.60
N ASN A 79 -21.23 -41.19 -52.13
CA ASN A 79 -22.59 -41.60 -52.49
C ASN A 79 -23.15 -41.00 -53.80
N ARG A 80 -22.38 -40.23 -54.58
CA ARG A 80 -22.86 -39.70 -55.87
C ARG A 80 -22.97 -40.81 -56.92
N ASP A 81 -21.87 -41.53 -57.13
CA ASP A 81 -21.65 -42.34 -58.33
C ASP A 81 -21.73 -43.86 -58.05
N ARG A 82 -22.57 -44.25 -57.08
CA ARG A 82 -22.79 -45.67 -56.68
C ARG A 82 -24.28 -46.01 -56.58
N ASN A 83 -24.63 -47.21 -57.04
CA ASN A 83 -26.00 -47.76 -56.97
C ASN A 83 -26.47 -48.05 -55.54
N PHE A 84 -25.55 -48.16 -54.58
CA PHE A 84 -25.84 -48.29 -53.15
C PHE A 84 -25.23 -47.12 -52.37
N LYS A 85 -25.95 -46.60 -51.36
CA LYS A 85 -25.59 -45.39 -50.62
C LYS A 85 -25.44 -45.66 -49.12
N ILE A 86 -24.30 -45.30 -48.55
CA ILE A 86 -23.93 -45.54 -47.15
C ILE A 86 -24.27 -44.32 -46.30
N PHE A 87 -24.95 -44.52 -45.16
CA PHE A 87 -25.34 -43.44 -44.24
C PHE A 87 -24.95 -43.76 -42.80
N VAL A 88 -24.19 -42.87 -42.16
CA VAL A 88 -23.83 -42.96 -40.73
C VAL A 88 -24.77 -42.08 -39.90
N ASN A 89 -25.55 -42.71 -39.02
CA ASN A 89 -26.56 -42.08 -38.16
C ASN A 89 -26.39 -42.56 -36.70
N GLU A 90 -26.81 -41.74 -35.73
CA GLU A 90 -26.77 -42.16 -34.31
C GLU A 90 -27.92 -43.13 -33.99
N ALA A 91 -27.63 -44.16 -33.19
CA ALA A 91 -28.63 -45.10 -32.68
C ALA A 91 -29.48 -44.45 -31.58
N LEU A 92 -30.51 -43.69 -32.00
CA LEU A 92 -31.48 -43.06 -31.08
C LEU A 92 -32.43 -44.09 -30.44
N THR A 93 -32.91 -43.78 -29.23
CA THR A 93 -34.02 -44.53 -28.61
C THR A 93 -35.32 -44.36 -29.40
N LYS A 94 -36.25 -45.32 -29.32
CA LYS A 94 -37.53 -45.31 -30.08
C LYS A 94 -38.30 -43.98 -29.96
N ASN A 95 -38.30 -43.36 -28.79
CA ASN A 95 -38.89 -42.04 -28.55
C ASN A 95 -38.12 -40.92 -29.30
N ARG A 96 -36.80 -40.78 -29.09
CA ARG A 96 -35.99 -39.76 -29.78
C ARG A 96 -35.98 -39.94 -31.31
N ALA A 97 -36.06 -41.18 -31.80
CA ALA A 97 -36.20 -41.47 -33.23
C ALA A 97 -37.54 -40.95 -33.80
N GLY A 98 -38.61 -40.99 -33.00
CA GLY A 98 -39.91 -40.37 -33.32
C GLY A 98 -39.82 -38.84 -33.39
N ILE A 99 -39.29 -38.21 -32.34
CA ILE A 99 -39.07 -36.75 -32.30
C ILE A 99 -38.19 -36.30 -33.48
N PHE A 100 -37.10 -37.01 -33.77
CA PHE A 100 -36.21 -36.70 -34.89
C PHE A 100 -36.81 -37.04 -36.28
N LYS A 101 -37.86 -37.86 -36.35
CA LYS A 101 -38.69 -37.95 -37.56
C LYS A 101 -39.49 -36.65 -37.73
N ARG A 102 -40.24 -36.22 -36.71
CA ARG A 102 -41.07 -35.01 -36.77
C ARG A 102 -40.26 -33.75 -37.06
N VAL A 103 -39.08 -33.61 -36.46
CA VAL A 103 -38.12 -32.53 -36.76
C VAL A 103 -37.66 -32.54 -38.23
N ARG A 104 -37.39 -33.71 -38.82
CA ARG A 104 -37.04 -33.81 -40.24
C ARG A 104 -38.22 -33.53 -41.16
N ASP A 105 -39.45 -33.70 -40.69
CA ASP A 105 -40.64 -33.33 -41.44
C ASP A 105 -40.82 -31.79 -41.46
N LEU A 106 -40.64 -31.09 -40.32
CA LEU A 106 -40.59 -29.61 -40.26
C LEU A 106 -39.55 -28.99 -41.20
N HIS A 107 -38.39 -29.66 -41.37
CA HIS A 107 -37.36 -29.25 -42.32
C HIS A 107 -37.80 -29.42 -43.80
N LYS A 108 -38.55 -30.47 -44.15
CA LYS A 108 -39.15 -30.60 -45.50
C LYS A 108 -40.21 -29.54 -45.74
N GLU A 109 -40.98 -29.23 -44.71
CA GLU A 109 -42.00 -28.17 -44.67
C GLU A 109 -41.38 -26.75 -44.67
N LYS A 110 -40.04 -26.65 -44.64
CA LYS A 110 -39.23 -25.40 -44.63
C LYS A 110 -39.49 -24.49 -43.41
N LEU A 111 -40.04 -25.03 -42.33
CA LEU A 111 -40.30 -24.31 -41.07
C LEU A 111 -39.02 -24.13 -40.24
N ILE A 112 -37.96 -24.90 -40.55
CA ILE A 112 -36.60 -24.79 -39.98
C ILE A 112 -35.55 -24.91 -41.10
N ASP A 113 -34.37 -24.32 -40.90
CA ASP A 113 -33.28 -24.25 -41.89
C ASP A 113 -32.54 -25.58 -42.04
N SER A 114 -32.25 -26.28 -40.93
CA SER A 114 -31.58 -27.58 -40.95
C SER A 114 -31.73 -28.31 -39.61
N CYS A 115 -31.49 -29.63 -39.62
CA CYS A 115 -31.56 -30.47 -38.42
C CYS A 115 -30.56 -31.63 -38.45
N TRP A 116 -30.02 -32.00 -37.28
CA TRP A 116 -29.07 -33.10 -37.12
C TRP A 116 -29.15 -33.69 -35.70
N THR A 117 -28.37 -34.74 -35.45
CA THR A 117 -28.15 -35.28 -34.10
C THR A 117 -26.67 -35.19 -33.72
N TYR A 118 -26.41 -35.06 -32.41
CA TYR A 118 -25.08 -35.01 -31.83
C TYR A 118 -25.09 -35.51 -30.37
N ASP A 119 -24.31 -36.56 -30.09
CA ASP A 119 -24.28 -37.29 -28.80
C ASP A 119 -25.69 -37.71 -28.34
N GLY A 120 -26.53 -38.12 -29.30
CA GLY A 120 -27.93 -38.50 -29.09
C GLY A 120 -28.87 -37.35 -28.77
N ARG A 121 -28.42 -36.09 -28.77
CA ARG A 121 -29.27 -34.88 -28.72
C ARG A 121 -29.80 -34.57 -30.12
N ILE A 122 -30.98 -33.95 -30.21
CA ILE A 122 -31.58 -33.51 -31.47
C ILE A 122 -31.38 -32.00 -31.57
N CYS A 123 -30.73 -31.53 -32.64
CA CYS A 123 -30.44 -30.12 -32.87
C CYS A 123 -31.14 -29.63 -34.14
N ILE A 124 -31.68 -28.42 -34.07
CA ILE A 124 -32.23 -27.68 -35.21
C ILE A 124 -31.50 -26.34 -35.36
N LYS A 125 -31.54 -25.79 -36.57
CA LYS A 125 -31.19 -24.41 -36.88
C LYS A 125 -32.46 -23.73 -37.38
N THR A 126 -32.87 -22.64 -36.73
CA THR A 126 -34.07 -21.90 -37.12
C THR A 126 -33.79 -21.04 -38.35
N LEU A 127 -34.85 -20.55 -39.00
CA LEU A 127 -34.74 -19.64 -40.16
C LEU A 127 -33.99 -18.33 -39.82
N GLN A 128 -33.98 -17.93 -38.54
CA GLN A 128 -33.20 -16.81 -38.00
C GLN A 128 -31.75 -17.20 -37.62
N ASN A 129 -31.24 -18.29 -38.22
CA ASN A 129 -29.85 -18.77 -38.09
C ASN A 129 -29.43 -19.22 -36.68
N LYS A 130 -30.38 -19.40 -35.74
CA LYS A 130 -30.14 -19.78 -34.33
C LYS A 130 -30.17 -21.29 -34.17
N ILE A 131 -29.21 -21.86 -33.45
CA ILE A 131 -29.19 -23.29 -33.10
C ILE A 131 -29.99 -23.53 -31.81
N VAL A 132 -30.85 -24.56 -31.79
CA VAL A 132 -31.71 -24.95 -30.65
C VAL A 132 -31.69 -26.47 -30.50
N THR A 133 -31.70 -26.96 -29.25
CA THR A 133 -31.78 -28.40 -28.93
C THR A 133 -33.20 -28.79 -28.55
N ILE A 134 -33.77 -29.78 -29.25
CA ILE A 134 -35.08 -30.36 -28.97
C ILE A 134 -34.94 -31.51 -27.97
N GLN A 135 -35.73 -31.49 -26.90
CA GLN A 135 -35.75 -32.51 -25.84
C GLN A 135 -37.10 -33.25 -25.75
N SER A 136 -38.18 -32.62 -26.19
CA SER A 136 -39.57 -33.05 -26.07
C SER A 136 -40.39 -32.68 -27.31
N GLU A 137 -41.61 -33.22 -27.44
CA GLU A 137 -42.54 -32.82 -28.51
C GLU A 137 -43.13 -31.43 -28.28
N SER A 138 -43.24 -30.97 -27.03
CA SER A 138 -43.66 -29.60 -26.70
C SER A 138 -42.71 -28.53 -27.24
N ASP A 139 -41.41 -28.84 -27.38
CA ASP A 139 -40.43 -27.91 -27.95
C ASP A 139 -40.63 -27.69 -29.47
N LEU A 140 -41.51 -28.47 -30.12
CA LEU A 140 -41.84 -28.32 -31.54
C LEU A 140 -43.02 -27.37 -31.79
N VAL A 141 -43.81 -27.05 -30.77
CA VAL A 141 -45.04 -26.24 -30.92
C VAL A 141 -44.74 -24.84 -31.45
N GLU A 142 -43.61 -24.24 -31.05
CA GLU A 142 -43.13 -22.92 -31.51
C GLU A 142 -42.90 -22.87 -33.03
N PHE A 143 -42.75 -24.02 -33.70
CA PHE A 143 -42.46 -24.14 -35.13
C PHE A 143 -43.63 -24.69 -35.96
N VAL A 144 -44.79 -24.99 -35.35
CA VAL A 144 -45.93 -25.67 -35.98
C VAL A 144 -47.13 -24.75 -36.22
N VAL A 145 -47.22 -23.61 -35.51
CA VAL A 145 -48.36 -22.68 -35.63
C VAL A 145 -48.27 -21.88 -36.94
N PRO A 146 -49.24 -22.01 -37.87
CA PRO A 146 -49.27 -21.20 -39.08
C PRO A 146 -49.70 -19.76 -38.79
N LEU A 147 -49.11 -18.79 -39.49
CA LEU A 147 -49.71 -17.47 -39.65
C LEU A 147 -50.95 -17.63 -40.55
N LEU A 148 -52.11 -17.17 -40.07
CA LEU A 148 -53.32 -17.00 -40.86
C LEU A 148 -53.78 -15.55 -40.71
N ASP A 149 -54.09 -14.92 -41.85
CA ASP A 149 -54.46 -13.52 -41.93
C ASP A 149 -55.83 -13.21 -41.30
N TYR A 150 -55.97 -11.95 -40.87
CA TYR A 150 -57.25 -11.25 -40.91
C TYR A 150 -57.03 -9.92 -41.63
N SER A 151 -57.49 -9.84 -42.88
CA SER A 151 -57.44 -8.65 -43.72
C SER A 151 -58.86 -8.20 -44.08
N VAL A 152 -59.18 -6.95 -43.78
CA VAL A 152 -60.44 -6.27 -44.13
C VAL A 152 -60.09 -4.86 -44.61
N PRO A 153 -60.74 -4.30 -45.65
CA PRO A 153 -60.16 -3.19 -46.42
C PRO A 153 -60.29 -1.79 -45.80
N GLN A 154 -59.55 -0.84 -46.39
CA GLN A 154 -59.67 0.59 -46.12
C GLN A 154 -60.93 1.21 -46.75
N THR A 155 -61.55 2.16 -46.06
CA THR A 155 -62.10 3.39 -46.67
C THR A 155 -62.12 4.53 -45.63
N ASN A 156 -62.12 5.77 -46.14
CA ASN A 156 -62.07 7.04 -45.39
C ASN A 156 -63.25 7.17 -44.36
N GLU A 157 -63.24 8.00 -43.32
CA GLU A 157 -62.75 9.40 -43.23
C GLU A 157 -62.19 9.83 -41.84
N ASN A 158 -61.73 11.08 -41.80
CA ASN A 158 -61.06 11.83 -40.72
C ASN A 158 -61.73 11.79 -39.32
N ILE A 159 -60.90 11.76 -38.26
CA ILE A 159 -60.99 12.66 -37.09
C ILE A 159 -59.63 12.78 -36.37
N VAL A 160 -59.43 13.89 -35.65
CA VAL A 160 -58.15 14.52 -35.27
C VAL A 160 -57.46 13.94 -34.01
N ARG A 161 -56.16 13.58 -34.16
CA ARG A 161 -55.00 13.63 -33.21
C ARG A 161 -55.09 13.07 -31.76
N GLU A 162 -54.15 12.16 -31.44
CA GLU A 162 -53.11 12.18 -30.37
C GLU A 162 -53.24 13.02 -29.06
N PRO A 163 -52.52 12.69 -27.94
CA PRO A 163 -51.60 11.54 -27.70
C PRO A 163 -51.64 10.86 -26.29
N ASN A 164 -50.97 9.69 -26.19
CA ASN A 164 -50.13 9.17 -25.09
C ASN A 164 -50.57 9.32 -23.59
N PRO A 165 -50.96 8.21 -22.91
CA PRO A 165 -51.16 8.17 -21.46
C PRO A 165 -49.96 7.60 -20.66
N ARG A 166 -49.53 8.34 -19.63
CA ARG A 166 -48.77 7.81 -18.48
C ARG A 166 -49.68 7.65 -17.26
N ASP A 167 -49.19 6.85 -16.31
CA ASP A 167 -49.54 6.80 -14.88
C ASP A 167 -50.94 6.30 -14.47
N ILE A 168 -50.94 5.33 -13.54
CA ILE A 168 -52.12 4.79 -12.85
C ILE A 168 -52.28 5.48 -11.50
N ARG A 169 -53.52 5.80 -11.12
CA ARG A 169 -53.88 6.68 -9.99
C ARG A 169 -53.76 6.02 -8.61
N VAL A 170 -53.61 6.87 -7.59
CA VAL A 170 -54.02 6.66 -6.19
C VAL A 170 -54.97 7.82 -5.81
N PRO A 171 -56.07 7.62 -5.04
CA PRO A 171 -57.16 8.60 -4.97
C PRO A 171 -57.10 9.63 -3.81
N SER A 172 -57.44 10.89 -4.14
CA SER A 172 -58.29 11.90 -3.42
C SER A 172 -58.37 11.92 -1.87
N GLN A 173 -58.43 13.07 -1.16
CA GLN A 173 -58.80 14.47 -1.48
C GLN A 173 -57.78 15.46 -0.79
N ALA A 174 -57.97 16.77 -0.51
CA ALA A 174 -59.06 17.76 -0.65
C ALA A 174 -58.55 19.23 -0.64
N ALA A 175 -59.41 20.17 -1.06
CA ALA A 175 -59.50 21.61 -0.70
C ALA A 175 -58.36 22.62 -1.05
N ASN A 176 -58.80 23.86 -1.34
CA ASN A 176 -58.07 25.08 -1.76
C ASN A 176 -57.99 26.11 -0.58
N PRO A 177 -57.45 27.37 -0.69
CA PRO A 177 -56.96 28.12 -1.87
C PRO A 177 -55.62 28.91 -1.70
N VAL A 178 -55.25 29.67 -2.75
CA VAL A 178 -54.12 30.65 -2.87
C VAL A 178 -54.53 32.06 -2.37
N PRO A 179 -53.62 33.07 -2.21
CA PRO A 179 -53.40 34.05 -3.32
C PRO A 179 -52.06 34.86 -3.37
N THR A 180 -51.59 35.24 -4.59
CA THR A 180 -50.87 36.52 -5.00
C THR A 180 -49.53 36.95 -4.30
N THR A 181 -48.62 37.85 -4.78
CA THR A 181 -48.35 38.71 -6.00
C THR A 181 -46.82 39.04 -6.04
N MET A 182 -46.09 39.13 -7.17
CA MET A 182 -45.72 40.31 -8.04
C MET A 182 -45.08 41.55 -7.34
N PRO A 183 -44.27 42.43 -8.01
CA PRO A 183 -43.09 42.22 -8.89
C PRO A 183 -41.88 43.19 -8.55
N GLY A 184 -40.92 43.41 -9.47
CA GLY A 184 -39.72 44.30 -9.31
C GLY A 184 -39.93 45.82 -9.59
N PRO A 185 -38.87 46.68 -9.66
CA PRO A 185 -38.05 46.79 -10.89
C PRO A 185 -36.55 47.19 -10.68
N SER A 186 -35.93 47.92 -11.64
CA SER A 186 -34.48 48.04 -11.94
C SER A 186 -33.90 49.47 -12.05
N ASN A 187 -32.57 49.62 -12.16
CA ASN A 187 -31.83 50.59 -13.03
C ASN A 187 -30.28 50.34 -12.94
N LEU A 188 -29.52 50.19 -14.05
CA LEU A 188 -28.76 51.19 -14.85
C LEU A 188 -27.62 51.93 -14.09
N SER A 189 -26.40 52.20 -14.60
CA SER A 189 -25.55 51.64 -15.70
C SER A 189 -24.26 52.48 -15.83
N PHE A 190 -23.08 51.92 -16.21
CA PHE A 190 -22.08 52.49 -17.16
C PHE A 190 -20.80 51.63 -17.29
N ASN A 191 -19.98 51.85 -18.34
CA ASN A 191 -18.87 51.00 -18.79
C ASN A 191 -17.47 51.64 -18.62
N THR A 192 -16.45 50.80 -18.35
CA THR A 192 -15.16 50.76 -19.09
C THR A 192 -14.44 49.42 -18.81
N GLY A 193 -13.64 48.93 -19.76
CA GLY A 193 -12.71 47.79 -19.58
C GLY A 193 -11.35 48.12 -20.21
N PRO A 194 -10.44 47.15 -20.48
CA PRO A 194 -10.53 45.71 -20.22
C PRO A 194 -9.52 45.22 -19.16
N SER A 195 -9.73 44.02 -18.59
CA SER A 195 -8.79 43.38 -17.67
C SER A 195 -8.50 41.91 -18.01
N SER A 196 -7.26 41.51 -17.77
CA SER A 196 -6.66 40.21 -18.10
C SER A 196 -7.42 39.00 -17.55
N THR A 197 -7.46 37.92 -18.34
CA THR A 197 -8.04 36.63 -17.97
C THR A 197 -7.37 35.99 -16.74
N SER A 198 -8.09 35.91 -15.62
CA SER A 198 -7.70 35.10 -14.45
C SER A 198 -8.59 33.85 -14.34
N THR A 199 -8.02 32.66 -14.52
CA THR A 199 -8.74 31.39 -14.40
C THR A 199 -9.02 31.05 -12.92
N PRO A 200 -10.26 30.67 -12.55
CA PRO A 200 -10.59 30.36 -11.16
C PRO A 200 -10.07 28.99 -10.72
N VAL A 201 -9.49 28.93 -9.52
CA VAL A 201 -9.01 27.68 -8.90
C VAL A 201 -10.21 26.78 -8.51
N PRO A 202 -10.27 25.50 -8.94
CA PRO A 202 -11.37 24.60 -8.59
C PRO A 202 -11.47 24.29 -7.10
N LYS A 203 -12.70 24.33 -6.55
CA LYS A 203 -12.99 23.91 -5.17
C LYS A 203 -12.95 22.38 -5.04
N ILE A 204 -12.27 21.87 -4.01
CA ILE A 204 -12.16 20.42 -3.76
C ILE A 204 -13.43 19.91 -3.04
N THR A 205 -14.54 19.78 -3.77
CA THR A 205 -15.80 19.21 -3.26
C THR A 205 -16.37 18.06 -4.09
N ASP A 206 -16.15 18.05 -5.41
CA ASP A 206 -17.00 17.27 -6.33
C ASP A 206 -16.48 15.85 -6.64
N PHE A 207 -15.36 15.45 -6.03
CA PHE A 207 -14.62 14.22 -6.32
C PHE A 207 -15.26 12.90 -5.81
N PHE A 208 -16.52 12.91 -5.36
CA PHE A 208 -17.15 11.78 -4.67
C PHE A 208 -18.42 11.18 -5.32
N THR A 209 -18.93 11.73 -6.43
CA THR A 209 -20.22 11.32 -7.01
C THR A 209 -20.17 10.58 -8.35
N ASN A 210 -19.11 10.73 -9.17
CA ASN A 210 -19.01 10.07 -10.48
C ASN A 210 -17.75 9.23 -10.65
N GLY A 211 -17.93 7.90 -10.75
CA GLY A 211 -16.83 6.94 -10.90
C GLY A 211 -16.57 6.51 -12.34
N ARG A 212 -15.66 7.20 -13.03
CA ARG A 212 -14.91 6.66 -14.17
C ARG A 212 -13.42 6.77 -13.90
N ARG A 213 -12.68 5.68 -14.05
CA ARG A 213 -11.21 5.68 -14.04
C ARG A 213 -10.72 5.44 -15.47
N HIS A 214 -10.09 6.45 -16.07
CA HIS A 214 -9.05 6.16 -17.05
C HIS A 214 -7.83 5.62 -16.29
N VAL A 215 -7.13 4.67 -16.89
CA VAL A 215 -5.89 4.08 -16.38
C VAL A 215 -4.94 3.97 -17.57
N ALA A 216 -3.81 4.67 -17.51
CA ALA A 216 -2.73 4.48 -18.47
C ALA A 216 -2.05 3.11 -18.24
N PRO A 217 -1.52 2.46 -19.29
CA PRO A 217 -0.94 1.13 -19.17
C PRO A 217 0.37 1.15 -18.36
N ALA A 218 0.55 0.13 -17.53
CA ALA A 218 1.80 -0.17 -16.84
C ALA A 218 2.08 -1.68 -16.94
N THR A 219 3.31 -2.05 -17.25
CA THR A 219 3.70 -3.40 -17.70
C THR A 219 4.04 -4.36 -16.57
N SER A 220 3.76 -5.65 -16.83
CA SER A 220 4.44 -6.85 -16.31
C SER A 220 5.03 -6.84 -14.87
N ALA A 221 4.24 -7.32 -13.89
CA ALA A 221 4.76 -8.04 -12.71
C ALA A 221 3.68 -8.97 -12.14
N SER A 222 4.00 -10.25 -11.89
CA SER A 222 3.01 -11.32 -11.65
C SER A 222 2.90 -11.76 -10.17
N GLY A 223 1.86 -12.55 -9.85
CA GLY A 223 1.79 -13.34 -8.61
C GLY A 223 0.63 -13.05 -7.64
N SER A 224 -0.55 -12.70 -8.15
CA SER A 224 -1.82 -13.01 -7.49
C SER A 224 -2.89 -13.28 -8.54
N ILE A 225 -3.06 -14.55 -8.93
CA ILE A 225 -3.92 -14.94 -10.06
C ILE A 225 -5.40 -14.95 -9.61
N VAL A 226 -5.99 -13.76 -9.56
CA VAL A 226 -7.43 -13.56 -9.45
C VAL A 226 -7.91 -13.01 -10.79
N ASN A 227 -8.72 -13.79 -11.51
CA ASN A 227 -9.14 -13.49 -12.89
C ASN A 227 -9.82 -12.11 -13.00
N ARG A 228 -9.16 -11.15 -13.66
CA ARG A 228 -9.76 -9.98 -14.33
C ARG A 228 -8.90 -9.48 -15.48
N GLU A 229 -9.24 -9.92 -16.69
CA GLU A 229 -9.09 -9.05 -17.86
C GLU A 229 -10.32 -8.14 -17.91
N ALA A 230 -10.17 -6.94 -18.46
CA ALA A 230 -11.22 -5.93 -18.51
C ALA A 230 -11.72 -5.78 -19.95
N SER A 231 -12.88 -6.37 -20.24
CA SER A 231 -13.67 -6.06 -21.43
C SER A 231 -14.79 -5.07 -21.09
N ASP A 232 -15.22 -4.29 -22.08
CA ASP A 232 -15.95 -3.05 -21.85
C ASP A 232 -17.41 -3.18 -21.41
N GLY A 233 -17.82 -2.21 -20.57
CA GLY A 233 -19.17 -1.66 -20.52
C GLY A 233 -20.32 -2.52 -19.97
N LYS A 234 -20.29 -3.85 -20.09
CA LYS A 234 -21.42 -4.73 -19.73
C LYS A 234 -21.01 -5.78 -18.69
N ARG A 235 -21.72 -5.81 -17.55
CA ARG A 235 -21.59 -6.88 -16.54
C ARG A 235 -22.22 -8.19 -17.06
N SER A 236 -21.45 -8.99 -17.79
CA SER A 236 -21.74 -10.42 -17.91
C SER A 236 -21.57 -11.08 -16.52
N VAL A 237 -22.60 -11.81 -16.07
CA VAL A 237 -22.49 -12.63 -14.86
C VAL A 237 -21.89 -13.97 -15.27
N ILE A 238 -20.56 -14.03 -15.31
CA ILE A 238 -19.85 -15.29 -15.59
C ILE A 238 -20.03 -16.22 -14.38
N CYS A 239 -20.75 -17.32 -14.59
CA CYS A 239 -21.00 -18.34 -13.57
C CYS A 239 -19.99 -19.49 -13.69
N GLY A 240 -19.09 -19.60 -12.72
CA GLY A 240 -18.06 -20.64 -12.65
C GLY A 240 -16.70 -20.08 -12.22
N GLY A 241 -15.69 -20.95 -12.13
CA GLY A 241 -14.30 -20.56 -11.93
C GLY A 241 -13.57 -21.39 -10.87
N LEU A 242 -12.33 -21.77 -11.19
CA LEU A 242 -11.44 -22.55 -10.33
C LEU A 242 -10.36 -21.66 -9.70
N ALA A 243 -9.96 -21.98 -8.45
CA ALA A 243 -8.94 -21.25 -7.71
C ALA A 243 -8.08 -22.20 -6.87
N VAL A 244 -6.77 -22.21 -7.10
CA VAL A 244 -5.80 -23.06 -6.38
C VAL A 244 -4.97 -22.21 -5.44
N PHE A 245 -4.68 -22.73 -4.24
CA PHE A 245 -3.90 -22.05 -3.20
C PHE A 245 -2.75 -22.94 -2.74
N ALA A 246 -1.51 -22.54 -3.02
CA ALA A 246 -0.30 -23.19 -2.50
C ALA A 246 0.22 -22.48 -1.24
N MET A 247 0.88 -23.22 -0.35
CA MET A 247 1.53 -22.66 0.85
C MET A 247 3.04 -22.49 0.62
N TYR A 248 3.60 -21.38 1.11
CA TYR A 248 5.06 -21.18 1.12
C TYR A 248 5.72 -22.21 2.05
N PRO A 249 6.85 -22.86 1.68
CA PRO A 249 7.82 -22.46 0.66
C PRO A 249 7.70 -23.14 -0.72
N PHE A 250 6.64 -23.91 -1.00
CA PHE A 250 6.50 -24.68 -2.25
C PHE A 250 6.33 -23.84 -3.54
N GLU A 251 6.37 -22.50 -3.44
CA GLU A 251 6.25 -21.55 -4.57
C GLU A 251 7.41 -21.68 -5.59
N ASN A 252 8.54 -22.27 -5.20
CA ASN A 252 9.68 -22.53 -6.10
C ASN A 252 9.63 -23.88 -6.82
N SER A 253 8.81 -24.84 -6.36
CA SER A 253 8.73 -26.20 -6.92
C SER A 253 7.39 -26.48 -7.63
N ILE A 254 6.47 -25.51 -7.62
CA ILE A 254 5.15 -25.57 -8.25
C ILE A 254 5.08 -24.55 -9.37
N SER A 255 4.68 -24.98 -10.56
CA SER A 255 4.43 -24.10 -11.72
C SER A 255 3.09 -24.38 -12.38
N VAL A 256 2.41 -23.34 -12.86
CA VAL A 256 1.19 -23.48 -13.68
C VAL A 256 1.64 -23.72 -15.12
N VAL A 257 1.39 -24.91 -15.66
CA VAL A 257 1.83 -25.28 -17.03
C VAL A 257 0.72 -25.17 -18.06
N GLN A 258 -0.55 -25.33 -17.68
CA GLN A 258 -1.69 -25.16 -18.57
C GLN A 258 -2.89 -24.61 -17.80
N LYS A 259 -3.71 -23.76 -18.44
CA LYS A 259 -4.94 -23.21 -17.88
C LYS A 259 -5.96 -22.95 -18.98
N ARG A 260 -7.23 -23.30 -18.74
CA ARG A 260 -8.36 -22.95 -19.61
C ARG A 260 -9.40 -22.11 -18.87
N SER A 261 -10.08 -21.25 -19.62
CA SER A 261 -11.11 -20.34 -19.10
C SER A 261 -12.34 -21.06 -18.54
N TRP A 262 -12.64 -22.26 -19.04
CA TRP A 262 -13.84 -23.02 -18.67
C TRP A 262 -13.79 -23.68 -17.28
N GLY A 263 -12.60 -23.99 -16.75
CA GLY A 263 -12.50 -24.67 -15.45
C GLY A 263 -11.29 -25.58 -15.23
N LEU A 264 -10.31 -25.63 -16.13
CA LEU A 264 -9.14 -26.51 -16.03
C LEU A 264 -7.85 -25.74 -15.70
N CYS A 265 -7.02 -26.30 -14.80
CA CYS A 265 -5.71 -25.77 -14.42
C CYS A 265 -4.74 -26.90 -14.08
N VAL A 266 -3.61 -27.00 -14.77
CA VAL A 266 -2.56 -28.00 -14.53
C VAL A 266 -1.40 -27.37 -13.77
N LEU A 267 -1.07 -27.94 -12.60
CA LEU A 267 0.13 -27.62 -11.84
C LEU A 267 1.18 -28.72 -12.04
N LYS A 268 2.37 -28.36 -12.52
CA LYS A 268 3.57 -29.21 -12.41
C LYS A 268 4.19 -29.02 -11.03
N ILE A 269 4.48 -30.13 -10.37
CA ILE A 269 5.33 -30.23 -9.19
C ILE A 269 6.63 -30.88 -9.65
N SER A 270 7.73 -30.13 -9.63
CA SER A 270 9.04 -30.63 -10.08
C SER A 270 9.60 -31.66 -9.11
N SER A 271 10.07 -32.79 -9.63
CA SER A 271 10.53 -33.93 -8.82
C SER A 271 11.96 -33.79 -8.28
N VAL A 272 12.24 -34.45 -7.15
CA VAL A 272 13.58 -34.65 -6.57
C VAL A 272 13.67 -36.11 -6.09
N SER A 273 14.82 -36.76 -6.28
CA SER A 273 14.89 -38.21 -6.58
C SER A 273 14.57 -39.19 -5.43
N ARG A 274 13.38 -39.78 -5.49
CA ARG A 274 13.07 -41.20 -5.24
C ARG A 274 13.86 -42.21 -6.09
N SER A 275 15.09 -42.60 -5.72
CA SER A 275 15.79 -43.82 -6.20
C SER A 275 15.54 -44.22 -7.68
N ASN A 276 16.31 -43.61 -8.59
CA ASN A 276 16.41 -43.94 -10.04
C ASN A 276 15.16 -43.75 -10.93
N ILE A 277 14.03 -43.24 -10.45
CA ILE A 277 12.93 -42.76 -11.31
C ILE A 277 12.65 -41.29 -11.01
N SER A 278 12.84 -40.42 -12.01
CA SER A 278 12.63 -38.97 -11.91
C SER A 278 11.51 -38.50 -12.86
N SER A 279 10.29 -38.98 -12.64
CA SER A 279 9.07 -38.41 -13.25
C SER A 279 8.63 -37.16 -12.48
N ASP A 280 8.21 -36.11 -13.20
CA ASP A 280 7.48 -34.99 -12.62
C ASP A 280 6.04 -35.38 -12.28
N LEU A 281 5.40 -34.65 -11.36
CA LEU A 281 4.00 -34.86 -11.00
C LEU A 281 3.11 -33.70 -11.48
N PHE A 282 2.06 -34.01 -12.23
CA PHE A 282 1.11 -33.03 -12.76
C PHE A 282 -0.26 -33.18 -12.10
N ILE A 283 -0.70 -32.16 -11.36
CA ILE A 283 -2.03 -32.12 -10.74
C ILE A 283 -2.97 -31.28 -11.63
N ILE A 284 -3.91 -31.97 -12.26
CA ILE A 284 -4.93 -31.43 -13.17
C ILE A 284 -6.18 -31.11 -12.36
N PHE A 285 -6.35 -29.85 -11.96
CA PHE A 285 -7.53 -29.37 -11.26
C PHE A 285 -8.65 -29.03 -12.25
N VAL A 286 -9.85 -29.57 -12.03
CA VAL A 286 -10.99 -29.45 -12.97
C VAL A 286 -12.27 -29.03 -12.26
N TYR A 287 -13.05 -28.16 -12.92
CA TYR A 287 -14.47 -27.94 -12.65
C TYR A 287 -15.27 -28.19 -13.94
N ILE A 288 -16.06 -29.26 -13.98
CA ILE A 288 -16.99 -29.54 -15.09
C ILE A 288 -18.39 -29.04 -14.68
N PRO A 289 -18.99 -28.05 -15.38
CA PRO A 289 -20.35 -27.59 -15.07
C PRO A 289 -21.39 -28.72 -15.19
N PRO A 290 -22.45 -28.75 -14.36
CA PRO A 290 -23.48 -29.80 -14.40
C PRO A 290 -24.06 -30.05 -15.79
N GLU A 291 -24.48 -31.29 -16.09
CA GLU A 291 -24.99 -31.69 -17.43
C GLU A 291 -26.14 -30.82 -17.96
N SER A 292 -26.95 -30.25 -17.07
CA SER A 292 -28.05 -29.32 -17.37
C SER A 292 -27.65 -27.84 -17.47
N SER A 293 -26.36 -27.53 -17.41
CA SER A 293 -25.85 -26.15 -17.52
C SER A 293 -25.95 -25.63 -18.96
N SER A 294 -26.44 -24.39 -19.11
CA SER A 294 -26.43 -23.65 -20.39
C SER A 294 -25.02 -23.36 -20.92
N PHE A 295 -23.98 -23.60 -20.11
CA PHE A 295 -22.59 -23.63 -20.55
C PHE A 295 -22.39 -24.59 -21.74
N HIS A 296 -22.98 -25.79 -21.67
CA HIS A 296 -22.86 -26.83 -22.71
C HIS A 296 -23.61 -26.52 -24.02
N SER A 297 -24.31 -25.38 -24.10
CA SER A 297 -24.91 -24.84 -25.33
C SER A 297 -24.23 -23.55 -25.81
N LEU A 298 -23.20 -23.09 -25.11
CA LEU A 298 -22.41 -21.89 -25.44
C LEU A 298 -20.94 -22.22 -25.77
N CYS A 299 -20.55 -23.49 -25.67
CA CYS A 299 -19.22 -23.99 -26.03
C CYS A 299 -19.27 -24.82 -27.31
N ASP A 300 -18.21 -24.69 -28.09
CA ASP A 300 -17.94 -25.30 -29.39
C ASP A 300 -17.03 -26.53 -29.33
N PHE A 301 -16.62 -26.94 -28.12
CA PHE A 301 -15.73 -28.07 -27.85
C PHE A 301 -16.35 -29.07 -26.83
N ASP A 302 -15.91 -30.34 -26.87
CA ASP A 302 -16.30 -31.35 -25.86
C ASP A 302 -15.29 -31.35 -24.70
N ILE A 303 -15.76 -31.00 -23.51
CA ILE A 303 -14.98 -30.88 -22.27
C ILE A 303 -14.28 -32.19 -21.88
N PHE A 304 -14.92 -33.35 -22.11
CA PHE A 304 -14.31 -34.65 -21.80
C PHE A 304 -13.26 -35.04 -22.82
N LEU A 305 -13.42 -34.64 -24.08
CA LEU A 305 -12.40 -34.84 -25.12
C LEU A 305 -11.16 -33.96 -24.87
N GLU A 306 -11.35 -32.71 -24.43
CA GLU A 306 -10.22 -31.85 -24.07
C GLU A 306 -9.50 -32.37 -22.81
N LEU A 307 -10.24 -32.74 -21.75
CA LEU A 307 -9.65 -33.34 -20.55
C LEU A 307 -8.86 -34.62 -20.87
N HIS A 308 -9.38 -35.48 -21.75
CA HIS A 308 -8.67 -36.66 -22.26
C HIS A 308 -7.36 -36.28 -22.98
N GLN A 309 -7.37 -35.24 -23.82
CA GLN A 309 -6.16 -34.75 -24.50
C GLN A 309 -5.14 -34.20 -23.48
N THR A 310 -5.57 -33.39 -22.51
CA THR A 310 -4.70 -32.88 -21.43
C THR A 310 -4.08 -34.03 -20.61
N CYS A 311 -4.84 -35.06 -20.26
CA CYS A 311 -4.28 -36.22 -19.54
C CYS A 311 -3.18 -36.91 -20.37
N LEU A 312 -3.43 -37.23 -21.64
CA LEU A 312 -2.46 -37.87 -22.54
C LEU A 312 -1.27 -36.96 -22.90
N GLU A 313 -1.42 -35.64 -22.82
CA GLU A 313 -0.33 -34.67 -22.98
C GLU A 313 0.64 -34.77 -21.79
N PHE A 314 0.14 -34.70 -20.56
CA PHE A 314 0.98 -34.70 -19.36
C PHE A 314 1.48 -36.09 -18.93
N GLN A 315 0.76 -37.18 -19.26
CA GLN A 315 1.25 -38.56 -19.04
C GLN A 315 2.56 -38.88 -19.80
N LYS A 316 2.83 -38.19 -20.91
CA LYS A 316 4.11 -38.30 -21.65
C LYS A 316 5.27 -37.58 -20.96
N LEU A 317 4.97 -36.72 -19.99
CA LEU A 317 5.93 -35.86 -19.29
C LEU A 317 6.16 -36.29 -17.83
N GLY A 318 5.26 -37.10 -17.28
CA GLY A 318 5.32 -37.59 -15.91
C GLY A 318 4.00 -38.17 -15.41
N SER A 319 3.90 -38.35 -14.10
CA SER A 319 2.73 -38.92 -13.42
C SER A 319 1.60 -37.88 -13.31
N ILE A 320 0.34 -38.30 -13.35
CA ILE A 320 -0.83 -37.42 -13.31
C ILE A 320 -1.81 -37.74 -12.17
N ILE A 321 -2.35 -36.68 -11.57
CA ILE A 321 -3.51 -36.72 -10.68
C ILE A 321 -4.56 -35.75 -11.20
N VAL A 322 -5.79 -36.22 -11.42
CA VAL A 322 -6.92 -35.36 -11.81
C VAL A 322 -7.84 -35.18 -10.62
N CYS A 323 -8.22 -33.96 -10.25
CA CYS A 323 -9.12 -33.75 -9.12
C CYS A 323 -10.03 -32.52 -9.21
N GLY A 324 -11.19 -32.60 -8.53
CA GLY A 324 -12.18 -31.53 -8.45
C GLY A 324 -13.62 -32.03 -8.66
N ASP A 325 -14.55 -31.10 -8.86
CA ASP A 325 -15.97 -31.39 -9.14
C ASP A 325 -16.13 -31.69 -10.64
N LEU A 326 -16.41 -32.95 -10.96
CA LEU A 326 -16.59 -33.45 -12.32
C LEU A 326 -18.09 -33.56 -12.71
N ASN A 327 -19.02 -33.21 -11.80
CA ASN A 327 -20.48 -33.39 -11.94
C ASN A 327 -20.92 -34.75 -12.52
N SER A 328 -20.09 -35.76 -12.26
CA SER A 328 -20.16 -37.11 -12.80
C SER A 328 -20.59 -38.05 -11.68
N ARG A 329 -21.54 -38.95 -11.91
CA ARG A 329 -21.98 -39.94 -10.92
C ARG A 329 -21.68 -41.32 -11.49
N THR A 330 -20.77 -42.07 -10.85
CA THR A 330 -20.20 -43.32 -11.40
C THR A 330 -20.76 -44.59 -10.75
N SER A 331 -21.61 -44.47 -9.72
CA SER A 331 -22.05 -45.60 -8.88
C SER A 331 -20.86 -46.45 -8.43
N THR A 332 -21.00 -47.77 -8.33
CA THR A 332 -19.90 -48.75 -8.15
C THR A 332 -19.39 -49.32 -9.48
N VAL A 333 -19.77 -48.74 -10.63
CA VAL A 333 -19.35 -49.27 -11.95
C VAL A 333 -17.83 -49.18 -12.09
N SER A 334 -17.22 -50.26 -12.61
CA SER A 334 -15.77 -50.36 -12.79
C SER A 334 -15.26 -49.35 -13.84
N ASP A 335 -14.18 -48.69 -13.43
CA ASP A 335 -13.29 -47.78 -14.14
C ASP A 335 -12.06 -48.50 -14.72
N GLN A 336 -11.94 -49.82 -14.54
CA GLN A 336 -10.85 -50.65 -15.05
C GLN A 336 -11.22 -51.31 -16.39
N ILE A 337 -10.20 -51.74 -17.14
CA ILE A 337 -10.34 -52.70 -18.24
C ILE A 337 -10.03 -54.08 -17.68
N PHE A 338 -11.02 -54.96 -17.63
CA PHE A 338 -10.80 -56.39 -17.37
C PHE A 338 -10.54 -57.11 -18.70
N PRO A 339 -9.48 -57.94 -18.82
CA PRO A 339 -9.37 -58.85 -19.96
C PRO A 339 -10.53 -59.85 -19.92
N LEU A 340 -11.28 -59.95 -21.01
CA LEU A 340 -12.32 -60.98 -21.16
C LEU A 340 -11.65 -62.32 -21.43
N SER A 341 -12.07 -63.36 -20.71
CA SER A 341 -11.35 -64.63 -20.56
C SER A 341 -11.32 -65.55 -21.79
N ASP A 342 -11.75 -65.09 -22.97
CA ASP A 342 -11.84 -65.89 -24.21
C ASP A 342 -11.25 -65.21 -25.47
N ASP A 343 -10.93 -63.90 -25.43
CA ASP A 343 -10.53 -63.12 -26.62
C ASP A 343 -9.05 -63.35 -27.03
N ARG A 344 -8.77 -64.56 -27.52
CA ARG A 344 -7.44 -65.06 -27.99
C ARG A 344 -6.84 -64.36 -29.24
N PHE A 345 -7.24 -63.11 -29.52
CA PHE A 345 -6.82 -62.35 -30.71
C PHE A 345 -6.26 -60.95 -30.41
N ILE A 346 -6.14 -60.55 -29.13
CA ILE A 346 -5.36 -59.35 -28.77
C ILE A 346 -3.89 -59.77 -28.65
N SER A 347 -3.04 -59.36 -29.60
CA SER A 347 -1.59 -59.50 -29.50
C SER A 347 -1.03 -58.46 -28.51
N ASN A 348 -0.22 -58.92 -27.54
CA ASN A 348 0.14 -58.17 -26.32
C ASN A 348 0.92 -56.84 -26.50
N SER A 349 1.27 -56.44 -27.73
CA SER A 349 2.18 -55.34 -28.09
C SER A 349 1.85 -53.92 -27.57
N PHE A 350 0.78 -53.73 -26.81
CA PHE A 350 0.46 -52.48 -26.10
C PHE A 350 0.46 -52.62 -24.56
N PHE A 351 0.52 -53.84 -24.03
CA PHE A 351 0.64 -54.14 -22.59
C PHE A 351 2.07 -54.54 -22.18
N ASP A 352 2.91 -55.01 -23.10
CA ASP A 352 4.29 -55.46 -22.85
C ASP A 352 5.28 -54.34 -22.39
N GLN A 353 4.79 -53.12 -22.09
CA GLN A 353 5.56 -52.06 -21.43
C GLN A 353 4.97 -51.61 -20.07
N CYS A 354 3.91 -52.27 -19.59
CA CYS A 354 3.33 -52.04 -18.26
C CYS A 354 3.33 -53.34 -17.47
N ASP A 355 4.51 -53.67 -16.90
CA ASP A 355 4.77 -54.87 -16.08
C ASP A 355 4.13 -54.80 -14.68
N VAL A 356 2.83 -54.47 -14.62
CA VAL A 356 2.06 -54.46 -13.38
C VAL A 356 0.58 -54.80 -13.62
N SER A 357 0.20 -56.05 -13.33
CA SER A 357 -1.20 -56.46 -13.20
C SER A 357 -1.79 -56.02 -11.85
N VAL A 358 -1.81 -54.70 -11.58
CA VAL A 358 -2.38 -54.16 -10.34
C VAL A 358 -3.89 -54.39 -10.30
N ASN A 359 -4.30 -55.45 -9.62
CA ASN A 359 -5.69 -55.68 -9.27
C ASN A 359 -6.10 -54.73 -8.13
N TYR A 360 -6.36 -53.45 -8.46
CA TYR A 360 -6.85 -52.49 -7.47
C TYR A 360 -8.21 -52.96 -6.95
N LYS A 361 -8.35 -52.98 -5.62
CA LYS A 361 -9.59 -53.35 -4.91
C LYS A 361 -10.83 -52.69 -5.54
N ASP A 362 -11.94 -53.42 -5.51
CA ASP A 362 -13.25 -52.92 -5.90
C ASP A 362 -13.62 -51.62 -5.17
N ARG A 363 -14.40 -50.79 -5.85
CA ARG A 363 -14.70 -49.43 -5.40
C ARG A 363 -16.12 -49.33 -4.85
N SER A 364 -16.23 -49.18 -3.54
CA SER A 364 -17.49 -48.81 -2.88
C SER A 364 -17.92 -47.39 -3.23
N SER A 365 -19.22 -47.13 -3.18
CA SER A 365 -19.82 -45.81 -3.28
C SER A 365 -21.19 -45.81 -2.59
N GLU A 366 -21.45 -44.78 -1.78
CA GLU A 366 -22.78 -44.52 -1.21
C GLU A 366 -23.76 -43.99 -2.25
N ASP A 367 -23.23 -43.38 -3.32
CA ASP A 367 -24.02 -43.01 -4.48
C ASP A 367 -24.18 -44.23 -5.39
N VAL A 368 -25.42 -44.65 -5.62
CA VAL A 368 -25.79 -45.77 -6.50
C VAL A 368 -26.14 -45.34 -7.93
N VAL A 369 -26.19 -44.04 -8.22
CA VAL A 369 -26.67 -43.50 -9.50
C VAL A 369 -25.54 -43.38 -10.53
N VAL A 370 -25.85 -43.65 -11.80
CA VAL A 370 -24.97 -43.38 -12.95
C VAL A 370 -25.60 -42.32 -13.87
N ASN A 371 -24.90 -41.21 -14.14
CA ASN A 371 -25.31 -40.23 -15.16
C ASN A 371 -24.43 -40.31 -16.43
N ASN A 372 -24.75 -39.52 -17.47
CA ASN A 372 -24.00 -39.59 -18.74
C ASN A 372 -22.55 -39.13 -18.58
N PHE A 373 -22.32 -38.10 -17.76
CA PHE A 373 -20.97 -37.62 -17.43
C PHE A 373 -20.18 -38.67 -16.65
N GLY A 374 -20.82 -39.42 -15.74
CA GLY A 374 -20.24 -40.58 -15.09
C GLY A 374 -19.80 -41.67 -16.05
N ARG A 375 -20.56 -41.94 -17.11
CA ARG A 375 -20.13 -42.86 -18.18
C ARG A 375 -18.91 -42.32 -18.92
N LYS A 376 -18.94 -41.05 -19.34
CA LYS A 376 -17.76 -40.40 -19.98
C LYS A 376 -16.52 -40.39 -19.07
N LEU A 377 -16.69 -40.26 -17.76
CA LEU A 377 -15.61 -40.33 -16.77
C LEU A 377 -15.05 -41.76 -16.60
N LEU A 378 -15.91 -42.78 -16.60
CA LEU A 378 -15.49 -44.19 -16.54
C LEU A 378 -14.79 -44.62 -17.83
N ASP A 379 -15.25 -44.15 -18.99
CA ASP A 379 -14.60 -44.38 -20.28
C ASP A 379 -13.26 -43.61 -20.37
N LEU A 380 -13.21 -42.37 -19.85
CA LEU A 380 -11.97 -41.58 -19.70
C LEU A 380 -10.93 -42.37 -18.89
N CYS A 381 -11.26 -42.78 -17.66
CA CYS A 381 -10.39 -43.58 -16.78
C CYS A 381 -9.75 -44.76 -17.51
N LYS A 382 -10.56 -45.57 -18.21
CA LYS A 382 -10.10 -46.73 -18.98
C LYS A 382 -9.16 -46.34 -20.11
N SER A 383 -9.49 -45.29 -20.86
CA SER A 383 -8.67 -44.83 -21.99
C SER A 383 -7.32 -44.21 -21.62
N ILE A 384 -7.15 -43.76 -20.38
CA ILE A 384 -5.89 -43.16 -19.89
C ILE A 384 -5.18 -44.00 -18.81
N GLY A 385 -5.72 -45.18 -18.46
CA GLY A 385 -5.15 -46.04 -17.41
C GLY A 385 -5.24 -45.48 -15.98
N CYS A 386 -6.08 -44.48 -15.71
CA CYS A 386 -6.26 -43.91 -14.38
C CYS A 386 -7.44 -44.53 -13.64
N VAL A 387 -7.30 -44.68 -12.32
CA VAL A 387 -8.36 -45.20 -11.43
C VAL A 387 -8.86 -44.15 -10.43
N ILE A 388 -10.14 -44.25 -10.07
CA ILE A 388 -10.80 -43.43 -9.04
C ILE A 388 -10.31 -43.86 -7.66
N VAL A 389 -9.82 -42.90 -6.87
CA VAL A 389 -9.29 -43.11 -5.50
C VAL A 389 -10.39 -43.16 -4.43
N ASN A 390 -11.47 -42.38 -4.63
CA ASN A 390 -12.67 -42.40 -3.78
C ASN A 390 -13.19 -43.84 -3.61
N GLY A 391 -13.56 -44.23 -2.39
CA GLY A 391 -14.02 -45.60 -2.10
C GLY A 391 -12.92 -46.67 -2.01
N ARG A 392 -11.69 -46.41 -2.47
CA ARG A 392 -10.58 -47.39 -2.47
C ARG A 392 -9.57 -47.16 -1.34
N GLN A 393 -9.15 -45.92 -1.08
CA GLN A 393 -8.04 -45.62 -0.16
C GLN A 393 -8.45 -44.89 1.13
N GLY A 394 -7.57 -44.96 2.14
CA GLY A 394 -7.62 -44.16 3.36
C GLY A 394 -8.89 -44.37 4.19
N SER A 395 -9.41 -43.31 4.81
CA SER A 395 -10.61 -43.37 5.65
C SER A 395 -11.92 -43.51 4.87
N ASP A 396 -11.85 -43.50 3.54
CA ASP A 396 -12.97 -43.69 2.61
C ASP A 396 -12.99 -45.08 1.94
N SER A 397 -11.95 -45.89 2.17
CA SER A 397 -11.82 -47.27 1.70
C SER A 397 -13.03 -48.11 2.13
N ASN A 398 -13.60 -48.86 1.18
CA ASN A 398 -14.82 -49.65 1.35
C ASN A 398 -16.08 -48.84 1.73
N VAL A 399 -16.08 -47.51 1.59
CA VAL A 399 -17.24 -46.64 1.84
C VAL A 399 -17.62 -45.83 0.60
N GLY A 400 -16.74 -44.94 0.12
CA GLY A 400 -17.03 -44.05 -1.01
C GLY A 400 -18.09 -42.99 -0.66
N LYS A 401 -17.78 -42.14 0.33
CA LYS A 401 -18.74 -41.21 0.97
C LYS A 401 -19.28 -40.15 0.02
N PHE A 402 -20.56 -39.79 0.19
CA PHE A 402 -21.18 -38.65 -0.49
C PHE A 402 -20.37 -37.36 -0.36
N THR A 403 -19.81 -36.91 -1.48
CA THR A 403 -19.02 -35.68 -1.56
C THR A 403 -19.89 -34.43 -1.63
N PHE A 404 -21.13 -34.53 -2.11
CA PHE A 404 -22.06 -33.41 -2.24
C PHE A 404 -23.34 -33.64 -1.44
N ASN A 405 -23.80 -32.63 -0.69
CA ASN A 405 -24.98 -32.71 0.19
C ASN A 405 -25.88 -31.47 0.09
N SER A 406 -27.00 -31.61 -0.62
CA SER A 406 -28.00 -30.56 -0.87
C SER A 406 -29.37 -30.89 -0.25
N SER A 407 -30.33 -29.97 -0.37
CA SER A 407 -31.73 -30.30 -0.04
C SER A 407 -32.41 -31.20 -1.08
N ARG A 408 -31.91 -31.27 -2.33
CA ARG A 408 -32.47 -32.14 -3.38
C ARG A 408 -32.00 -33.60 -3.31
N GLY A 409 -30.88 -33.84 -2.63
CA GLY A 409 -30.23 -35.15 -2.52
C GLY A 409 -28.75 -35.00 -2.22
N SER A 410 -28.08 -36.15 -2.15
CA SER A 410 -26.62 -36.26 -2.03
C SER A 410 -26.05 -37.07 -3.21
N SER A 411 -24.78 -36.86 -3.52
CA SER A 411 -24.09 -37.55 -4.62
C SER A 411 -22.58 -37.62 -4.40
N VAL A 412 -21.90 -38.52 -5.10
CA VAL A 412 -20.46 -38.49 -5.30
C VAL A 412 -20.23 -37.85 -6.66
N ILE A 413 -19.59 -36.67 -6.68
CA ILE A 413 -19.28 -35.89 -7.89
C ILE A 413 -17.89 -35.24 -7.86
N ASP A 414 -17.30 -35.12 -6.65
CA ASP A 414 -15.93 -34.66 -6.44
C ASP A 414 -15.01 -35.88 -6.40
N TYR A 415 -13.97 -35.91 -7.25
CA TYR A 415 -13.09 -37.06 -7.35
C TYR A 415 -11.61 -36.72 -7.23
N VAL A 416 -10.83 -37.76 -6.91
CA VAL A 416 -9.42 -37.86 -7.28
C VAL A 416 -9.27 -39.08 -8.20
N LEU A 417 -8.67 -38.88 -9.36
CA LEU A 417 -8.21 -39.92 -10.28
C LEU A 417 -6.67 -39.93 -10.24
N ALA A 418 -6.08 -41.12 -10.30
CA ALA A 418 -4.62 -41.27 -10.31
C ALA A 418 -4.19 -42.32 -11.35
N ASP A 419 -3.05 -42.09 -12.01
CA ASP A 419 -2.32 -43.17 -12.70
C ASP A 419 -1.77 -44.22 -11.71
N PRO A 420 -1.24 -45.37 -12.17
CA PRO A 420 -0.75 -46.44 -11.28
C PRO A 420 0.29 -45.99 -10.24
N PHE A 421 1.30 -45.21 -10.65
CA PHE A 421 2.36 -44.73 -9.77
C PHE A 421 1.84 -43.66 -8.80
N SER A 422 1.02 -42.73 -9.31
CA SER A 422 0.35 -41.73 -8.46
C SER A 422 -0.56 -42.39 -7.42
N PHE A 423 -1.22 -43.51 -7.76
CA PHE A 423 -2.09 -44.23 -6.83
C PHE A 423 -1.31 -44.84 -5.66
N GLU A 424 -0.14 -45.43 -5.90
CA GLU A 424 0.70 -46.00 -4.84
C GLU A 424 1.33 -44.93 -3.93
N CYS A 425 1.64 -43.75 -4.49
CA CYS A 425 2.24 -42.64 -3.75
C CYS A 425 1.23 -41.83 -2.91
N LEU A 426 -0.09 -42.03 -3.11
CA LEU A 426 -1.14 -41.40 -2.32
C LEU A 426 -1.26 -42.01 -0.91
N SER A 427 -1.58 -41.17 0.07
CA SER A 427 -1.81 -41.60 1.45
C SER A 427 -2.95 -40.82 2.11
N ASN A 428 -3.49 -41.35 3.21
CA ASN A 428 -4.44 -40.64 4.09
C ASN A 428 -5.75 -40.13 3.43
N PHE A 429 -6.13 -40.61 2.24
CA PHE A 429 -7.31 -40.15 1.50
C PHE A 429 -8.58 -40.16 2.38
N THR A 430 -9.30 -39.03 2.40
CA THR A 430 -10.42 -38.78 3.30
C THR A 430 -11.44 -37.84 2.64
N VAL A 431 -12.73 -38.17 2.77
CA VAL A 431 -13.84 -37.25 2.50
C VAL A 431 -14.19 -36.53 3.80
N GLU A 432 -13.96 -35.23 3.85
CA GLU A 432 -14.14 -34.39 5.05
C GLU A 432 -15.61 -34.19 5.43
N ASN A 433 -15.87 -33.93 6.71
CA ASN A 433 -17.23 -33.69 7.20
C ASN A 433 -17.85 -32.41 6.61
N ALA A 434 -19.10 -32.50 6.14
CA ALA A 434 -19.83 -31.42 5.49
C ALA A 434 -19.78 -30.08 6.26
N SER A 435 -19.41 -29.00 5.56
CA SER A 435 -18.95 -27.75 6.18
C SER A 435 -20.01 -26.64 6.21
N GLU A 436 -19.68 -25.51 6.87
CA GLU A 436 -20.47 -24.28 6.79
C GLU A 436 -20.19 -23.44 5.51
N PHE A 437 -19.25 -23.89 4.66
CA PHE A 437 -18.71 -23.11 3.56
C PHE A 437 -19.27 -23.52 2.19
N SER A 438 -19.52 -24.82 1.98
CA SER A 438 -19.99 -25.39 0.72
C SER A 438 -21.14 -26.38 0.93
N ASP A 439 -21.72 -26.84 -0.17
CA ASP A 439 -22.54 -28.05 -0.30
C ASP A 439 -21.67 -29.31 -0.39
N HIS A 440 -20.44 -29.10 -0.87
CA HIS A 440 -19.41 -30.10 -1.05
C HIS A 440 -18.62 -30.33 0.26
N CYS A 441 -18.26 -31.59 0.48
CA CYS A 441 -17.25 -32.08 1.39
C CYS A 441 -15.88 -31.89 0.73
N ALA A 442 -14.86 -31.49 1.49
CA ALA A 442 -13.52 -31.42 0.92
C ALA A 442 -12.93 -32.82 0.77
N LEU A 443 -12.15 -33.06 -0.28
CA LEU A 443 -11.27 -34.21 -0.37
C LEU A 443 -9.92 -33.82 0.23
N SER A 444 -9.42 -34.60 1.18
CA SER A 444 -8.09 -34.44 1.77
C SER A 444 -7.27 -35.70 1.51
N PHE A 445 -6.03 -35.54 1.07
CA PHE A 445 -5.07 -36.62 0.84
C PHE A 445 -3.65 -36.12 1.03
N GLY A 446 -2.77 -37.01 1.46
CA GLY A 446 -1.32 -36.84 1.44
C GLY A 446 -0.71 -37.46 0.18
N PHE A 447 0.52 -37.06 -0.12
CA PHE A 447 1.35 -37.67 -1.14
C PHE A 447 2.72 -37.90 -0.50
N ASN A 448 3.28 -39.10 -0.62
CA ASN A 448 4.47 -39.53 0.12
C ASN A 448 5.77 -39.03 -0.53
N TYR A 449 5.86 -37.72 -0.77
CA TYR A 449 7.04 -37.05 -1.31
C TYR A 449 8.18 -37.06 -0.28
N ASN A 450 9.35 -37.58 -0.64
CA ASN A 450 10.50 -37.67 0.25
C ASN A 450 11.46 -36.48 0.04
N PRO A 451 11.53 -35.49 0.95
CA PRO A 451 12.08 -34.16 0.68
C PRO A 451 13.60 -34.05 0.87
N GLU A 452 14.35 -35.09 0.49
CA GLU A 452 15.82 -35.03 0.51
C GLU A 452 16.33 -34.16 -0.64
N THR A 453 17.18 -33.17 -0.32
CA THR A 453 17.84 -32.22 -1.25
C THR A 453 17.01 -31.09 -1.88
N VAL A 454 15.77 -30.79 -1.41
CA VAL A 454 15.21 -29.43 -1.61
C VAL A 454 15.97 -28.45 -0.72
N ASN A 455 17.13 -28.00 -1.21
CA ASN A 455 17.99 -27.05 -0.53
C ASN A 455 17.34 -25.67 -0.58
N LEU A 456 16.43 -25.41 0.38
CA LEU A 456 15.64 -24.19 0.50
C LEU A 456 16.57 -22.99 0.70
N LYS A 457 17.02 -22.39 -0.41
CA LYS A 457 17.62 -21.06 -0.44
C LYS A 457 16.65 -20.11 0.25
N ARG A 458 16.93 -19.80 1.51
CA ARG A 458 16.25 -18.72 2.24
C ARG A 458 16.31 -17.49 1.33
N PRO A 459 15.22 -16.70 1.20
CA PRO A 459 15.32 -15.43 0.50
C PRO A 459 16.47 -14.65 1.14
N PRO A 460 17.40 -14.09 0.35
CA PRO A 460 18.67 -13.54 0.86
C PRO A 460 18.38 -12.59 2.00
N GLU A 461 19.21 -12.65 3.05
CA GLU A 461 18.93 -11.96 4.32
C GLU A 461 18.80 -10.46 4.07
N SER A 462 17.54 -10.04 3.98
CA SER A 462 17.17 -8.70 3.56
C SER A 462 17.45 -7.75 4.72
N LEU A 463 18.72 -7.32 4.80
CA LEU A 463 19.36 -6.44 5.79
C LEU A 463 18.45 -6.18 6.99
N GLU A 464 18.67 -6.92 8.08
CA GLU A 464 17.80 -6.84 9.26
C GLU A 464 17.62 -5.39 9.72
N THR A 465 16.48 -4.79 9.38
CA THR A 465 16.16 -3.42 9.78
C THR A 465 15.83 -3.44 11.27
N VAL A 466 16.87 -3.46 12.10
CA VAL A 466 16.85 -2.91 13.45
C VAL A 466 16.35 -1.49 13.31
N PHE A 467 15.35 -1.13 14.12
CA PHE A 467 14.85 0.22 14.20
C PHE A 467 14.51 0.53 15.66
N ILE A 468 14.69 1.78 16.05
CA ILE A 468 14.29 2.23 17.37
C ILE A 468 12.80 2.58 17.33
N LYS A 469 12.09 2.35 18.43
CA LYS A 469 10.74 2.88 18.62
C LYS A 469 10.64 3.57 19.97
N TRP A 470 10.35 4.87 19.92
CA TRP A 470 10.02 5.71 21.07
C TRP A 470 9.04 5.02 22.02
N ASP A 471 9.30 5.17 23.31
CA ASP A 471 8.41 4.76 24.39
C ASP A 471 8.21 5.94 25.33
N SER A 472 7.02 6.54 25.30
CA SER A 472 6.69 7.73 26.10
C SER A 472 6.62 7.47 27.60
N LYS A 473 6.87 6.24 28.06
CA LYS A 473 7.07 5.91 29.48
C LYS A 473 8.52 6.06 29.93
N ARG A 474 9.47 6.23 28.99
CA ARG A 474 10.91 6.39 29.23
C ARG A 474 11.43 7.70 28.61
N SER A 475 10.53 8.68 28.43
CA SER A 475 10.86 10.05 28.00
C SER A 475 11.89 10.68 28.92
N ASP A 476 11.72 10.50 30.22
CA ASP A 476 12.49 11.23 31.23
C ASP A 476 13.90 10.65 31.38
N GLU A 477 14.02 9.33 31.24
CA GLU A 477 15.29 8.61 31.13
C GLU A 477 16.08 9.01 29.87
N PHE A 478 15.38 9.18 28.74
CA PHE A 478 15.99 9.70 27.51
C PHE A 478 16.42 11.17 27.65
N ARG A 479 15.57 12.03 28.22
CA ARG A 479 15.90 13.43 28.53
C ARG A 479 17.12 13.51 29.45
N GLN A 480 17.18 12.71 30.51
CA GLN A 480 18.33 12.65 31.43
C GLN A 480 19.60 12.15 30.74
N SER A 481 19.50 11.11 29.91
CA SER A 481 20.65 10.57 29.16
C SER A 481 21.17 11.55 28.11
N LEU A 482 20.29 12.32 27.48
CA LEU A 482 20.64 13.43 26.59
C LEU A 482 21.28 14.60 27.35
N THR A 483 20.75 14.97 28.52
CA THR A 483 21.34 15.97 29.43
C THR A 483 22.78 15.57 29.81
N ASN A 484 23.01 14.30 30.13
CA ASN A 484 24.34 13.77 30.44
C ASN A 484 25.32 13.77 29.25
N GLN A 485 24.87 14.05 28.03
CA GLN A 485 25.71 14.18 26.83
C GLN A 485 25.82 15.64 26.32
N LEU A 486 25.28 16.63 27.04
CA LEU A 486 25.27 18.05 26.62
C LEU A 486 26.66 18.64 26.36
N ILE A 487 27.69 18.21 27.12
CA ILE A 487 29.07 18.66 26.94
C ILE A 487 29.58 18.18 25.57
N LYS A 488 29.47 16.88 25.30
CA LYS A 488 29.83 16.24 24.02
C LYS A 488 29.04 16.78 22.83
N LEU A 489 27.77 17.15 23.05
CA LEU A 489 26.93 17.83 22.06
C LEU A 489 27.44 19.25 21.74
N ASN A 490 27.90 20.01 22.74
CA ASN A 490 28.54 21.30 22.50
C ASN A 490 29.88 21.13 21.76
N GLU A 491 30.74 20.22 22.22
CA GLU A 491 32.02 19.89 21.58
C GLU A 491 31.86 19.54 20.10
N LEU A 492 30.86 18.72 19.74
CA LEU A 492 30.57 18.39 18.34
C LEU A 492 30.14 19.62 17.52
N VAL A 493 29.26 20.46 18.06
CA VAL A 493 28.79 21.68 17.37
C VAL A 493 29.90 22.75 17.28
N ASP A 494 30.78 22.85 18.28
CA ASP A 494 31.97 23.72 18.22
C ASP A 494 33.07 23.15 17.31
N SER A 495 33.16 21.82 17.14
CA SER A 495 34.07 21.20 16.18
C SER A 495 33.68 21.48 14.72
N TYR A 496 32.41 21.75 14.44
CA TYR A 496 31.95 22.17 13.10
C TYR A 496 32.60 23.49 12.66
N ALA A 497 32.82 24.44 13.59
CA ALA A 497 33.64 25.64 13.35
C ALA A 497 35.14 25.32 13.12
N SER A 498 35.48 24.05 12.86
CA SER A 498 36.79 23.52 12.46
C SER A 498 36.70 22.47 11.34
N CYS A 499 35.50 22.03 10.91
CA CYS A 499 35.32 20.95 9.94
C CYS A 499 34.28 21.35 8.89
N ASN A 500 34.72 21.51 7.63
CA ASN A 500 33.93 22.06 6.52
C ASN A 500 32.88 21.08 5.94
N ASP A 501 32.64 19.93 6.57
CA ASP A 501 31.66 18.95 6.11
C ASP A 501 30.48 18.85 7.09
N VAL A 502 29.36 19.48 6.71
CA VAL A 502 28.06 19.39 7.40
C VAL A 502 27.62 17.92 7.52
N ASN A 503 27.95 17.05 6.56
CA ASN A 503 27.56 15.65 6.60
C ASN A 503 28.27 14.88 7.71
N ILE A 504 29.52 15.23 8.04
CA ILE A 504 30.25 14.65 9.18
C ILE A 504 29.61 15.11 10.49
N LEU A 505 29.26 16.39 10.63
CA LEU A 505 28.54 16.89 11.82
C LEU A 505 27.20 16.17 11.99
N VAL A 506 26.38 16.14 10.94
CA VAL A 506 25.05 15.51 10.93
C VAL A 506 25.17 14.01 11.26
N LYS A 507 26.14 13.31 10.68
CA LYS A 507 26.43 11.90 10.96
C LYS A 507 26.81 11.69 12.43
N ASN A 508 27.70 12.50 12.99
CA ASN A 508 28.15 12.38 14.38
C ASN A 508 27.01 12.67 15.39
N ILE A 509 26.21 13.71 15.13
CA ILE A 509 25.01 14.03 15.91
C ILE A 509 23.98 12.89 15.80
N THR A 510 23.74 12.37 14.61
CA THR A 510 22.81 11.24 14.36
C THR A 510 23.26 9.98 15.10
N SER A 511 24.55 9.63 15.07
CA SER A 511 25.09 8.51 15.82
C SER A 511 24.90 8.69 17.33
N LEU A 512 25.15 9.89 17.88
CA LEU A 512 24.95 10.16 19.29
C LEU A 512 23.46 10.03 19.71
N PHE A 513 22.54 10.59 18.92
CA PHE A 513 21.10 10.39 19.14
C PHE A 513 20.69 8.91 19.06
N TYR A 514 21.25 8.17 18.09
CA TYR A 514 20.99 6.74 17.93
C TYR A 514 21.49 5.94 19.14
N ASP A 515 22.69 6.21 19.64
CA ASP A 515 23.27 5.50 20.79
C ASP A 515 22.50 5.77 22.10
N ILE A 516 22.15 7.03 22.38
CA ILE A 516 21.27 7.39 23.51
C ILE A 516 19.90 6.70 23.38
N SER A 517 19.37 6.64 22.16
CA SER A 517 18.08 6.00 21.90
C SER A 517 18.16 4.46 21.99
N VAL A 518 19.33 3.87 21.72
CA VAL A 518 19.60 2.43 21.89
C VAL A 518 19.66 2.05 23.37
N SER A 519 20.33 2.86 24.22
CA SER A 519 20.36 2.59 25.66
C SER A 519 18.98 2.78 26.31
N CYS A 520 18.28 3.88 26.01
CA CYS A 520 16.98 4.17 26.62
C CYS A 520 15.80 3.32 26.11
N PHE A 521 15.80 2.86 24.85
CA PHE A 521 14.64 2.14 24.27
C PHE A 521 14.92 0.70 23.82
N GLY A 522 16.20 0.31 23.73
CA GLY A 522 16.63 -0.98 23.21
C GLY A 522 16.51 -1.09 21.68
N ARG A 523 17.42 -1.86 21.07
CA ARG A 523 17.33 -2.22 19.65
C ARG A 523 16.13 -3.15 19.41
N LYS A 524 15.04 -2.62 18.87
CA LYS A 524 13.90 -3.44 18.45
C LYS A 524 14.21 -4.05 17.08
N GLN A 525 14.88 -5.19 17.10
CA GLN A 525 14.87 -6.12 15.97
C GLN A 525 13.43 -6.33 15.54
N LYS A 526 13.18 -6.26 14.23
CA LYS A 526 11.90 -6.60 13.63
C LYS A 526 11.74 -8.11 13.58
N ILE A 527 11.72 -8.77 14.75
CA ILE A 527 11.76 -10.23 14.90
C ILE A 527 10.81 -10.83 13.89
N ARG A 528 11.38 -11.54 12.93
CA ARG A 528 10.62 -12.29 11.94
C ARG A 528 10.09 -13.50 12.70
N ASN A 529 8.90 -13.35 13.31
CA ASN A 529 8.19 -14.44 13.97
C ASN A 529 7.77 -15.49 12.94
N ASN A 530 8.75 -16.24 12.43
CA ASN A 530 8.59 -17.53 11.77
C ASN A 530 7.94 -18.48 12.79
N SER A 531 8.36 -18.39 14.06
CA SER A 531 7.60 -18.82 15.23
C SER A 531 6.50 -17.81 15.63
N ARG A 532 5.60 -17.46 14.70
CA ARG A 532 4.23 -17.13 15.11
C ARG A 532 3.60 -18.42 15.64
N ARG A 533 3.89 -18.76 16.91
CA ARG A 533 2.99 -19.58 17.72
C ARG A 533 1.60 -18.98 17.51
N PHE A 534 0.71 -19.74 16.87
CA PHE A 534 -0.66 -19.29 16.65
C PHE A 534 -1.30 -19.13 18.03
N SER A 535 -1.36 -17.89 18.52
CA SER A 535 -2.09 -17.59 19.75
C SER A 535 -3.54 -17.99 19.51
N SER A 536 -3.94 -19.10 20.14
CA SER A 536 -5.19 -19.82 19.86
C SER A 536 -6.44 -19.05 20.25
N LYS A 537 -6.27 -17.85 20.86
CA LYS A 537 -7.27 -16.79 20.88
C LYS A 537 -7.51 -16.26 19.45
N LEU A 538 -8.25 -17.05 18.68
CA LEU A 538 -9.01 -16.63 17.50
C LEU A 538 -9.57 -15.23 17.78
N LYS A 539 -9.06 -14.21 17.06
CA LYS A 539 -9.57 -12.84 17.21
C LYS A 539 -11.07 -12.88 17.02
N HIS A 540 -11.81 -12.43 18.04
CA HIS A 540 -13.25 -12.30 17.93
C HIS A 540 -13.56 -11.42 16.71
N ASN A 541 -14.25 -11.99 15.74
CA ASN A 541 -14.70 -11.26 14.57
C ASN A 541 -15.78 -10.28 15.06
N GLU A 542 -15.49 -8.98 15.08
CA GLU A 542 -16.40 -7.95 15.62
C GLU A 542 -17.82 -8.01 15.02
N TRP A 543 -17.95 -8.47 13.77
CA TRP A 543 -19.21 -8.70 13.07
C TRP A 543 -19.98 -9.97 13.52
N TYR A 544 -19.40 -10.83 14.36
CA TYR A 544 -19.93 -12.15 14.75
C TYR A 544 -20.76 -12.06 16.04
N ASP A 545 -22.02 -11.65 15.85
CA ASP A 545 -22.98 -11.38 16.91
C ASP A 545 -23.49 -12.64 17.67
N SER A 546 -24.43 -12.42 18.60
CA SER A 546 -25.10 -13.50 19.34
C SER A 546 -26.00 -14.36 18.45
N ASN A 547 -26.57 -13.79 17.38
CA ASN A 547 -27.41 -14.54 16.43
C ASN A 547 -26.58 -15.51 15.60
N CYS A 548 -25.38 -15.13 15.15
CA CYS A 548 -24.42 -16.02 14.51
C CYS A 548 -24.02 -17.18 15.43
N ARG A 549 -23.85 -16.94 16.75
CA ARG A 549 -23.58 -18.01 17.74
C ARG A 549 -24.76 -18.97 17.88
N LYS A 550 -25.98 -18.45 18.05
CA LYS A 550 -27.22 -19.25 18.10
C LYS A 550 -27.41 -20.09 16.83
N ALA A 551 -27.25 -19.50 15.65
CA ALA A 551 -27.40 -20.18 14.37
C ALA A 551 -26.32 -21.24 14.12
N ARG A 552 -25.05 -20.97 14.47
CA ARG A 552 -23.97 -21.98 14.37
C ARG A 552 -24.17 -23.13 15.34
N SER A 553 -24.73 -22.88 16.54
CA SER A 553 -25.10 -23.98 17.45
C SER A 553 -26.19 -24.87 16.85
N LYS A 554 -27.24 -24.29 16.24
CA LYS A 554 -28.26 -25.07 15.51
C LYS A 554 -27.65 -25.89 14.36
N PHE A 555 -26.83 -25.26 13.51
CA PHE A 555 -26.12 -25.91 12.41
C PHE A 555 -25.22 -27.07 12.88
N ASN A 556 -24.39 -26.86 13.90
CA ASN A 556 -23.51 -27.91 14.44
C ASN A 556 -24.31 -29.09 14.99
N ARG A 557 -25.43 -28.84 15.70
CA ARG A 557 -26.31 -29.91 16.23
C ARG A 557 -26.91 -30.73 15.09
N SER A 558 -27.51 -30.11 14.09
CA SER A 558 -28.12 -30.83 12.95
C SER A 558 -27.08 -31.53 12.09
N ARG A 559 -25.88 -30.94 11.88
CA ARG A 559 -24.78 -31.60 11.18
C ARG A 559 -24.32 -32.84 11.94
N ASN A 560 -24.02 -32.73 13.24
CA ASN A 560 -23.55 -33.87 14.02
C ASN A 560 -24.62 -34.96 14.14
N ARG A 561 -25.91 -34.60 14.17
CA ARG A 561 -27.03 -35.55 14.06
C ARG A 561 -27.03 -36.23 12.70
N PHE A 562 -27.05 -35.49 11.59
CA PHE A 562 -27.02 -36.05 10.23
C PHE A 562 -25.80 -36.95 9.98
N VAL A 563 -24.61 -36.61 10.47
CA VAL A 563 -23.41 -37.45 10.38
C VAL A 563 -23.57 -38.78 11.13
N LYS A 564 -24.36 -38.81 12.23
CA LYS A 564 -24.65 -40.04 12.98
C LYS A 564 -25.81 -40.85 12.39
N THR A 565 -26.88 -40.21 11.94
CA THR A 565 -28.15 -40.88 11.55
C THR A 565 -28.28 -41.10 10.05
N ARG A 566 -27.66 -40.24 9.25
CA ARG A 566 -27.57 -40.29 7.78
C ARG A 566 -28.91 -40.30 7.02
N THR A 567 -30.02 -39.99 7.69
CA THR A 567 -31.37 -39.96 7.10
C THR A 567 -31.61 -38.72 6.24
N ASP A 568 -32.51 -38.84 5.26
CA ASP A 568 -32.96 -37.70 4.44
C ASP A 568 -33.66 -36.60 5.26
N TYR A 569 -34.38 -36.97 6.31
CA TYR A 569 -34.99 -36.03 7.24
C TYR A 569 -33.93 -35.16 7.93
N ASP A 570 -32.86 -35.78 8.44
CA ASP A 570 -31.77 -35.04 9.08
C ASP A 570 -30.89 -34.29 8.06
N ARG A 571 -30.75 -34.80 6.81
CA ARG A 571 -30.13 -34.08 5.68
C ARG A 571 -30.86 -32.78 5.37
N LEU A 572 -32.19 -32.80 5.33
CA LEU A 572 -33.01 -31.62 5.08
C LEU A 572 -32.83 -30.57 6.19
N ILE A 573 -32.95 -30.97 7.46
CA ILE A 573 -32.75 -30.07 8.62
C ILE A 573 -31.32 -29.51 8.65
N PHE A 574 -30.31 -30.34 8.36
CA PHE A 574 -28.92 -29.89 8.21
C PHE A 574 -28.79 -28.81 7.12
N CYS A 575 -29.38 -29.03 5.93
CA CYS A 575 -29.34 -28.07 4.83
C CYS A 575 -30.09 -26.77 5.17
N GLU A 576 -31.23 -26.83 5.85
CA GLU A 576 -31.97 -25.68 6.34
C GLU A 576 -31.15 -24.85 7.34
N HIS A 577 -30.57 -25.50 8.35
CA HIS A 577 -29.71 -24.81 9.31
C HIS A 577 -28.43 -24.26 8.68
N ARG A 578 -27.86 -24.92 7.66
CA ARG A 578 -26.72 -24.41 6.85
C ARG A 578 -27.12 -23.13 6.09
N LYS A 579 -28.29 -23.13 5.44
CA LYS A 579 -28.87 -21.94 4.77
C LYS A 579 -29.14 -20.80 5.77
N LEU A 580 -29.79 -21.09 6.90
CA LEU A 580 -30.10 -20.14 7.96
C LEU A 580 -28.84 -19.50 8.55
N PHE A 581 -27.86 -20.32 8.94
CA PHE A 581 -26.60 -19.83 9.49
C PHE A 581 -25.86 -18.95 8.49
N ASN A 582 -25.75 -19.35 7.21
CA ASN A 582 -25.12 -18.52 6.19
C ASN A 582 -25.90 -17.22 5.88
N ARG A 583 -27.25 -17.22 5.95
CA ARG A 583 -28.07 -16.00 5.86
C ARG A 583 -27.77 -15.03 7.02
N THR A 584 -27.68 -15.54 8.24
CA THR A 584 -27.32 -14.75 9.44
C THR A 584 -25.88 -14.23 9.37
N LYS A 585 -24.92 -15.08 8.98
CA LYS A 585 -23.50 -14.76 8.78
C LYS A 585 -23.31 -13.62 7.76
N ARG A 586 -24.04 -13.67 6.64
CA ARG A 586 -24.07 -12.61 5.61
C ARG A 586 -24.70 -11.31 6.14
N ARG A 587 -25.85 -11.38 6.82
CA ARG A 587 -26.54 -10.22 7.42
C ARG A 587 -25.67 -9.48 8.44
N ALA A 588 -25.06 -10.20 9.38
CA ALA A 588 -24.22 -9.59 10.41
C ALA A 588 -22.95 -8.95 9.82
N LYS A 589 -22.30 -9.63 8.86
CA LYS A 589 -21.15 -9.07 8.11
C LYS A 589 -21.53 -7.82 7.28
N PHE A 590 -22.72 -7.79 6.67
CA PHE A 590 -23.22 -6.61 5.94
C PHE A 590 -23.53 -5.45 6.89
N SER A 591 -24.22 -5.70 7.99
CA SER A 591 -24.56 -4.67 8.99
C SER A 591 -23.29 -4.04 9.59
N PHE A 592 -22.33 -4.88 10.00
CA PHE A 592 -21.02 -4.41 10.44
C PHE A 592 -20.28 -3.64 9.34
N GLY A 593 -20.28 -4.12 8.10
CA GLY A 593 -19.64 -3.42 6.97
C GLY A 593 -20.22 -2.02 6.73
N LYS A 594 -21.55 -1.87 6.82
CA LYS A 594 -22.25 -0.58 6.72
C LYS A 594 -21.87 0.37 7.86
N GLU A 595 -21.84 -0.13 9.09
CA GLU A 595 -21.55 0.70 10.27
C GLU A 595 -20.07 1.04 10.43
N TYR A 596 -19.18 0.08 10.16
CA TYR A 596 -17.74 0.31 10.03
C TYR A 596 -17.42 1.30 8.91
N GLY A 597 -18.16 1.24 7.79
CA GLY A 597 -18.10 2.22 6.71
C GLY A 597 -18.48 3.62 7.16
N ARG A 598 -19.63 3.79 7.82
CA ARG A 598 -20.05 5.06 8.46
C ARG A 598 -18.99 5.60 9.42
N ARG A 599 -18.48 4.75 10.32
CA ARG A 599 -17.42 5.11 11.27
C ARG A 599 -16.15 5.58 10.56
N LEU A 600 -15.72 4.90 9.50
CA LEU A 600 -14.59 5.36 8.68
C LEU A 600 -14.87 6.68 7.97
N SER A 601 -16.07 6.89 7.41
CA SER A 601 -16.44 8.16 6.76
C SER A 601 -16.48 9.34 7.75
N ALA A 602 -16.85 9.11 9.01
CA ALA A 602 -16.74 10.10 10.08
C ALA A 602 -15.27 10.35 10.46
N LEU A 603 -14.52 9.29 10.80
CA LEU A 603 -13.10 9.38 11.19
C LEU A 603 -12.22 10.00 10.10
N HIS A 604 -12.53 9.82 8.81
CA HIS A 604 -11.82 10.46 7.71
C HIS A 604 -11.81 12.01 7.84
N ARG A 605 -12.90 12.59 8.36
CA ARG A 605 -13.04 14.04 8.56
C ARG A 605 -12.58 14.48 9.95
N SER A 606 -12.88 13.72 11.01
CA SER A 606 -12.64 14.13 12.40
C SER A 606 -11.33 13.63 13.01
N ASN A 607 -10.82 12.46 12.60
CA ASN A 607 -9.57 11.91 13.12
C ASN A 607 -8.86 11.01 12.07
N PRO A 608 -8.11 11.61 11.13
CA PRO A 608 -7.36 10.88 10.11
C PRO A 608 -6.34 9.86 10.67
N LYS A 609 -5.84 10.05 11.91
CA LYS A 609 -4.88 9.12 12.54
C LYS A 609 -5.58 7.80 12.92
N GLU A 610 -6.76 7.86 13.54
CA GLU A 610 -7.61 6.69 13.80
C GLU A 610 -8.14 6.03 12.51
N PHE A 611 -8.51 6.83 11.51
CA PHE A 611 -8.90 6.32 10.18
C PHE A 611 -7.79 5.48 9.54
N TRP A 612 -6.56 6.02 9.42
CA TRP A 612 -5.44 5.29 8.83
C TRP A 612 -4.98 4.11 9.68
N LYS A 613 -5.06 4.20 11.02
CA LYS A 613 -4.83 3.08 11.95
C LYS A 613 -5.83 1.95 11.71
N SER A 614 -7.11 2.29 11.55
CA SER A 614 -8.20 1.34 11.25
C SER A 614 -8.06 0.66 9.88
N LEU A 615 -7.49 1.35 8.88
CA LEU A 615 -7.17 0.76 7.58
C LEU A 615 -5.87 -0.06 7.60
N LYS A 616 -4.84 0.35 8.34
CA LYS A 616 -3.57 -0.37 8.45
C LYS A 616 -3.75 -1.76 9.10
N THR A 617 -4.69 -1.93 10.02
CA THR A 617 -4.99 -3.25 10.61
C THR A 617 -5.72 -4.21 9.64
N GLN A 618 -6.34 -3.69 8.57
CA GLN A 618 -6.96 -4.48 7.50
C GLN A 618 -5.93 -5.00 6.48
N LYS A 619 -4.73 -4.40 6.37
CA LYS A 619 -3.67 -4.84 5.43
C LYS A 619 -3.01 -6.15 5.88
N ARG A 620 -3.72 -7.27 5.68
CA ARG A 620 -3.15 -8.62 5.57
C ARG A 620 -2.95 -8.93 4.09
N PHE A 621 -1.71 -9.22 3.69
CA PHE A 621 -1.33 -9.60 2.32
C PHE A 621 -1.68 -8.59 1.21
N THR A 622 -1.04 -7.43 1.25
CA THR A 622 -0.39 -6.95 0.01
C THR A 622 1.02 -7.55 -0.02
N ARG A 623 1.48 -8.12 -1.13
CA ARG A 623 2.91 -8.44 -1.31
C ARG A 623 3.72 -7.16 -1.02
N LYS A 624 4.91 -7.31 -0.39
CA LYS A 624 5.90 -6.23 -0.41
C LYS A 624 6.22 -5.98 -1.89
N SER A 625 6.13 -4.74 -2.35
CA SER A 625 6.85 -4.33 -3.56
C SER A 625 8.34 -4.57 -3.33
N SER A 626 9.06 -4.98 -4.39
CA SER A 626 10.53 -5.02 -4.38
C SER A 626 11.14 -3.64 -4.13
N LEU A 627 10.44 -2.59 -4.59
CA LEU A 627 10.76 -1.17 -4.40
C LEU A 627 11.22 -0.87 -2.96
N THR A 628 12.51 -0.57 -2.85
CA THR A 628 13.21 -0.05 -1.68
C THR A 628 13.00 1.46 -1.56
N SER A 629 13.44 2.04 -0.43
CA SER A 629 13.50 3.51 -0.30
C SER A 629 14.43 4.14 -1.35
N THR A 630 15.49 3.44 -1.75
CA THR A 630 16.45 3.86 -2.78
C THR A 630 15.79 3.93 -4.15
N ASP A 631 14.94 2.95 -4.52
CA ASP A 631 14.24 2.97 -5.80
C ASP A 631 13.27 4.15 -5.91
N PHE A 632 12.56 4.48 -4.81
CA PHE A 632 11.74 5.68 -4.75
C PHE A 632 12.56 6.97 -4.80
N PHE A 633 13.69 7.03 -4.09
CA PHE A 633 14.60 8.18 -4.15
C PHE A 633 15.13 8.38 -5.57
N ASN A 634 15.63 7.33 -6.21
CA ASN A 634 16.15 7.37 -7.58
C ASN A 634 15.06 7.77 -8.58
N HIS A 635 13.85 7.22 -8.46
CA HIS A 635 12.73 7.55 -9.34
C HIS A 635 12.30 9.03 -9.24
N PHE A 636 12.14 9.56 -8.01
CA PHE A 636 11.79 10.98 -7.84
C PHE A 636 12.96 11.92 -8.14
N SER A 637 14.20 11.52 -7.82
CA SER A 637 15.40 12.26 -8.21
C SER A 637 15.52 12.38 -9.74
N ALA A 638 15.29 11.29 -10.49
CA ALA A 638 15.24 11.31 -11.94
C ALA A 638 14.11 12.19 -12.51
N LEU A 639 12.94 12.22 -11.86
CA LEU A 639 11.83 13.11 -12.25
C LEU A 639 12.16 14.61 -12.05
N TYR A 640 13.01 14.96 -11.09
CA TYR A 640 13.49 16.35 -10.90
C TYR A 640 14.79 16.66 -11.66
N ASN A 641 15.58 15.65 -12.03
CA ASN A 641 16.81 15.78 -12.82
C ASN A 641 16.58 15.74 -14.34
N HIS A 642 15.32 15.71 -14.80
CA HIS A 642 15.04 16.05 -16.20
C HIS A 642 15.42 17.51 -16.43
N GLN A 643 16.54 17.71 -17.12
CA GLN A 643 17.04 19.01 -17.52
C GLN A 643 15.95 19.72 -18.33
N SER A 644 15.32 20.74 -17.72
CA SER A 644 15.16 21.97 -18.48
C SER A 644 16.58 22.39 -18.89
N GLU A 645 16.78 22.61 -20.19
CA GLU A 645 17.99 23.26 -20.66
C GLU A 645 18.02 24.66 -20.04
N ILE A 646 18.79 24.81 -18.95
CA ILE A 646 19.20 26.11 -18.46
C ILE A 646 20.18 26.64 -19.50
N ASN A 647 19.62 27.21 -20.56
CA ASN A 647 20.31 28.14 -21.43
C ASN A 647 21.11 29.08 -20.54
N ASN A 648 22.36 29.35 -20.91
CA ASN A 648 23.21 30.31 -20.22
C ASN A 648 22.71 31.74 -20.47
N VAL A 649 21.53 32.05 -19.91
CA VAL A 649 21.10 33.42 -19.65
C VAL A 649 22.17 34.00 -18.76
N ALA A 650 22.96 34.92 -19.30
CA ALA A 650 23.91 35.68 -18.51
C ALA A 650 23.15 36.30 -17.35
N ILE A 651 23.63 36.09 -16.12
CA ILE A 651 23.04 36.71 -14.93
C ILE A 651 23.41 38.20 -14.98
N GLU A 652 22.62 38.96 -15.73
CA GLU A 652 22.57 40.41 -15.62
C GLU A 652 22.35 40.79 -14.15
N ASN A 653 22.94 41.90 -13.70
CA ASN A 653 22.99 42.27 -12.29
C ASN A 653 21.59 42.40 -11.64
N THR A 654 21.09 41.30 -11.07
CA THR A 654 19.86 41.28 -10.27
C THR A 654 20.11 41.97 -8.94
N ASN A 655 20.03 43.30 -8.94
CA ASN A 655 20.10 44.15 -7.75
C ASN A 655 19.17 43.64 -6.65
N ASN A 656 19.75 43.18 -5.53
CA ASN A 656 19.15 43.04 -4.20
C ASN A 656 17.60 42.93 -4.14
N ILE A 657 17.03 41.87 -4.74
CA ILE A 657 15.65 41.47 -4.42
C ILE A 657 15.70 40.75 -3.06
N CYS A 658 15.69 41.53 -1.99
CA CYS A 658 15.50 41.04 -0.63
C CYS A 658 14.09 40.43 -0.54
N ILE A 659 14.01 39.11 -0.52
CA ILE A 659 12.75 38.38 -0.30
C ILE A 659 12.58 38.32 1.21
N GLY A 660 12.14 39.42 1.81
CA GLY A 660 12.28 39.66 3.24
C GLY A 660 11.79 38.53 4.16
N SER A 661 10.81 37.72 3.75
CA SER A 661 10.34 36.54 4.50
C SER A 661 11.30 35.34 4.54
N LEU A 662 12.35 35.32 3.71
CA LEU A 662 13.40 34.29 3.64
C LEU A 662 14.76 34.81 4.15
N ASP A 663 14.95 36.13 4.16
CA ASP A 663 16.20 36.78 4.62
C ASP A 663 16.23 37.09 6.13
N TYR A 664 15.23 36.63 6.91
CA TYR A 664 15.20 36.77 8.37
C TYR A 664 15.99 35.68 9.11
N GLU A 665 16.45 35.97 10.33
CA GLU A 665 16.98 34.94 11.23
C GLU A 665 15.93 33.85 11.51
N ILE A 666 16.31 32.59 11.38
CA ILE A 666 15.51 31.44 11.84
C ILE A 666 15.39 31.53 13.37
N SER A 667 14.26 32.07 13.82
CA SER A 667 14.06 32.43 15.23
C SER A 667 13.84 31.21 16.13
N SER A 668 14.09 31.36 17.43
CA SER A 668 13.75 30.32 18.42
C SER A 668 12.27 29.91 18.35
N ASP A 669 11.38 30.87 18.13
CA ASP A 669 9.95 30.62 17.93
C ASP A 669 9.64 29.89 16.63
N GLU A 670 10.40 30.11 15.56
CA GLU A 670 10.27 29.39 14.30
C GLU A 670 10.76 27.94 14.41
N VAL A 671 11.91 27.69 15.05
CA VAL A 671 12.37 26.32 15.35
C VAL A 671 11.36 25.60 16.24
N LEU A 672 10.84 26.26 17.28
CA LEU A 672 9.75 25.72 18.11
C LEU A 672 8.47 25.51 17.31
N PHE A 673 8.11 26.37 16.36
CA PHE A 673 6.94 26.22 15.48
C PHE A 673 7.11 25.07 14.49
N ALA A 674 8.31 24.84 13.97
CA ALA A 674 8.65 23.68 13.17
C ALA A 674 8.54 22.39 13.99
N ILE A 675 9.10 22.36 15.21
CA ILE A 675 8.98 21.22 16.14
C ILE A 675 7.51 20.99 16.52
N ARG A 676 6.73 22.03 16.83
CA ARG A 676 5.28 21.95 17.11
C ARG A 676 4.45 21.48 15.90
N LYS A 677 4.98 21.57 14.66
CA LYS A 677 4.39 21.01 13.43
C LYS A 677 4.78 19.54 13.18
N LEU A 678 5.81 19.02 13.84
CA LEU A 678 6.14 17.59 13.80
C LEU A 678 4.99 16.76 14.39
N LYS A 679 4.89 15.50 13.97
CA LYS A 679 3.74 14.63 14.31
C LYS A 679 4.23 13.30 14.87
N TYR A 680 3.69 12.94 16.03
CA TYR A 680 3.85 11.62 16.67
C TYR A 680 3.37 10.46 15.79
N ASP A 681 4.01 9.29 15.93
CA ASP A 681 3.87 8.08 15.11
C ASP A 681 4.20 8.29 13.62
N LYS A 682 5.18 9.15 13.32
CA LYS A 682 5.80 9.22 11.99
C LYS A 682 6.94 8.21 11.89
N SER A 683 7.22 7.75 10.68
CA SER A 683 8.43 6.99 10.40
C SER A 683 9.63 7.93 10.43
N CYS A 684 10.70 7.49 11.08
CA CYS A 684 12.03 8.08 10.99
C CYS A 684 12.57 8.08 9.55
N GLY A 685 13.60 8.89 9.31
CA GLY A 685 14.35 8.88 8.06
C GLY A 685 15.33 7.71 7.96
N PRO A 686 16.25 7.74 6.99
CA PRO A 686 17.42 6.84 6.94
C PRO A 686 18.32 6.98 8.19
N ASP A 687 18.28 8.16 8.82
CA ASP A 687 18.90 8.51 10.11
C ASP A 687 18.40 7.70 11.33
N GLN A 688 17.24 7.04 11.21
CA GLN A 688 16.50 6.40 12.31
C GLN A 688 16.04 7.34 13.45
N ILE A 689 16.11 8.66 13.27
CA ILE A 689 15.67 9.65 14.26
C ILE A 689 14.14 9.79 14.20
N CYS A 690 13.47 9.71 15.34
CA CYS A 690 12.01 9.88 15.43
C CYS A 690 11.65 11.33 15.78
N ASN A 691 10.53 11.83 15.24
CA ASN A 691 10.01 13.18 15.54
C ASN A 691 9.90 13.46 17.05
N GLU A 692 9.51 12.43 17.80
CA GLU A 692 9.33 12.45 19.24
C GLU A 692 10.60 12.89 19.99
N PHE A 693 11.80 12.61 19.47
CA PHE A 693 13.05 13.03 20.10
C PHE A 693 13.11 14.56 20.17
N PHE A 694 12.79 15.24 19.04
CA PHE A 694 12.77 16.70 18.94
C PHE A 694 11.62 17.34 19.72
N ILE A 695 10.45 16.69 19.78
CA ILE A 695 9.29 17.22 20.51
C ILE A 695 9.55 17.16 22.02
N GLU A 696 9.92 15.98 22.52
CA GLU A 696 10.02 15.65 23.96
C GLU A 696 11.34 16.10 24.61
N SER A 697 12.28 16.64 23.82
CA SER A 697 13.50 17.30 24.30
C SER A 697 13.75 18.66 23.64
N SER A 698 12.68 19.31 23.16
CA SER A 698 12.76 20.60 22.46
C SER A 698 13.46 21.71 23.26
N ASP A 699 13.22 21.78 24.57
CA ASP A 699 13.89 22.66 25.52
C ASP A 699 15.41 22.40 25.60
N ILE A 700 15.81 21.14 25.62
CA ILE A 700 17.22 20.70 25.68
C ILE A 700 17.93 20.98 24.34
N LEU A 701 17.23 20.78 23.22
CA LEU A 701 17.83 20.82 21.88
C LEU A 701 17.75 22.18 21.16
N LEU A 702 16.82 23.06 21.53
CA LEU A 702 16.64 24.37 20.88
C LEU A 702 17.93 25.21 20.84
N PRO A 703 18.77 25.29 21.90
CA PRO A 703 20.04 26.00 21.84
C PRO A 703 20.99 25.42 20.77
N PHE A 704 21.05 24.09 20.66
CA PHE A 704 21.95 23.39 19.74
C PHE A 704 21.50 23.50 18.28
N LEU A 705 20.21 23.29 18.03
CA LEU A 705 19.60 23.42 16.71
C LEU A 705 19.72 24.85 16.20
N ARG A 706 19.53 25.85 17.07
CA ARG A 706 19.77 27.26 16.73
C ARG A 706 21.26 27.53 16.48
N LYS A 707 22.17 27.03 17.33
CA LYS A 707 23.63 27.18 17.18
C LYS A 707 24.13 26.56 15.87
N SER A 708 23.61 25.41 15.43
CA SER A 708 24.04 24.77 14.18
C SER A 708 23.41 25.36 12.92
N THR A 709 22.16 25.84 12.96
CA THR A 709 21.47 26.40 11.78
C THR A 709 21.70 27.89 11.57
N VAL A 710 21.67 28.71 12.62
CA VAL A 710 21.81 30.17 12.49
C VAL A 710 23.26 30.57 12.26
N ILE A 711 24.21 29.92 12.96
CA ILE A 711 25.64 30.23 12.76
C ILE A 711 26.11 29.79 11.37
N SER A 712 25.74 28.61 10.88
CA SER A 712 26.21 28.13 9.57
C SER A 712 25.77 29.02 8.41
N VAL A 713 24.63 29.71 8.53
CA VAL A 713 24.19 30.76 7.59
C VAL A 713 24.95 32.07 7.81
N LEU A 714 24.99 32.59 9.05
CA LEU A 714 25.65 33.88 9.37
C LEU A 714 27.19 33.86 9.22
N SER A 715 27.81 32.67 9.25
CA SER A 715 29.24 32.46 9.04
C SER A 715 29.57 31.84 7.67
N TYR A 716 28.63 31.82 6.73
CA TYR A 716 28.86 31.25 5.39
C TYR A 716 30.05 31.93 4.69
N ALA A 717 31.02 31.12 4.24
CA ALA A 717 32.27 31.54 3.62
C ALA A 717 33.11 32.54 4.46
N SER A 718 32.92 32.57 5.79
CA SER A 718 33.70 33.40 6.73
C SER A 718 35.17 33.00 6.81
N GLU A 719 35.52 31.82 6.32
CA GLU A 719 36.90 31.36 6.09
C GLU A 719 37.68 32.29 5.14
N VAL A 720 37.02 32.78 4.09
CA VAL A 720 37.61 33.64 3.05
C VAL A 720 37.24 35.11 3.29
N TRP A 721 35.96 35.39 3.55
CA TRP A 721 35.44 36.76 3.63
C TRP A 721 35.33 37.31 5.06
N GLY A 722 35.60 36.51 6.09
CA GLY A 722 35.38 36.87 7.49
C GLY A 722 36.16 38.10 7.99
N LEU A 723 37.26 38.43 7.32
CA LEU A 723 38.13 39.58 7.59
C LEU A 723 37.58 40.92 7.06
N LEU A 724 36.64 40.91 6.10
CA LEU A 724 35.95 42.13 5.65
C LEU A 724 35.09 42.70 6.79
N PRO A 725 34.79 44.01 6.88
CA PRO A 725 34.04 44.57 8.00
C PRO A 725 32.69 43.86 8.26
N GLY A 726 31.87 43.67 7.21
CA GLY A 726 30.61 42.93 7.30
C GLY A 726 29.54 43.63 8.15
N ASN A 727 29.50 44.97 8.12
CA ASN A 727 28.65 45.81 8.96
C ASN A 727 27.15 45.45 8.89
N SER A 728 26.67 44.95 7.75
CA SER A 728 25.30 44.46 7.57
C SER A 728 24.98 43.25 8.46
N LEU A 729 25.89 42.28 8.57
CA LEU A 729 25.72 41.08 9.40
C LEU A 729 25.69 41.45 10.88
N GLU A 730 26.60 42.32 11.33
CA GLU A 730 26.60 42.81 12.72
C GLU A 730 25.32 43.59 13.02
N ASN A 731 24.81 44.41 12.08
CA ASN A 731 23.55 45.13 12.27
C ASN A 731 22.34 44.19 12.48
N ILE A 732 22.32 43.00 11.86
CA ILE A 732 21.27 41.99 12.07
C ILE A 732 21.29 41.51 13.53
N GLN A 733 22.44 40.99 14.01
CA GLN A 733 22.58 40.57 15.42
C GLN A 733 22.24 41.72 16.39
N ASN A 734 22.72 42.93 16.09
CA ASN A 734 22.56 44.09 16.97
C ASN A 734 21.09 44.54 17.11
N ASP A 735 20.31 44.53 16.03
CA ASP A 735 18.89 44.86 16.09
C ASP A 735 18.03 43.67 16.56
N PHE A 736 18.43 42.42 16.32
CA PHE A 736 17.80 41.22 16.90
C PHE A 736 17.89 41.20 18.43
N VAL A 737 19.09 41.43 19.00
CA VAL A 737 19.29 41.49 20.45
C VAL A 737 18.46 42.62 21.09
N ARG A 738 18.39 43.79 20.44
CA ARG A 738 17.52 44.89 20.86
C ARG A 738 16.05 44.49 20.79
N TYR A 739 15.62 43.80 19.73
CA TYR A 739 14.23 43.36 19.55
C TYR A 739 13.78 42.40 20.65
N ILE A 740 14.55 41.35 20.94
CA ILE A 740 14.21 40.39 22.02
C ILE A 740 14.14 41.07 23.39
N LEU A 741 15.14 41.89 23.74
CA LEU A 741 15.12 42.65 25.00
C LEU A 741 14.13 43.83 24.99
N ARG A 742 13.41 44.02 23.87
CA ARG A 742 12.41 45.08 23.59
C ARG A 742 12.98 46.51 23.68
N LEU A 743 14.29 46.66 23.53
CA LEU A 743 15.07 47.88 23.69
C LEU A 743 14.95 48.80 22.46
N GLY A 744 14.94 50.12 22.69
CA GLY A 744 14.96 51.10 21.60
C GLY A 744 16.32 51.16 20.89
N LYS A 745 16.34 51.50 19.59
CA LYS A 745 17.58 51.59 18.77
C LYS A 745 18.67 52.47 19.39
N GLY A 746 18.31 53.54 20.09
CA GLY A 746 19.23 54.42 20.86
C GLY A 746 19.81 53.81 22.15
N THR A 747 19.88 52.48 22.26
CA THR A 747 20.52 51.77 23.38
C THR A 747 21.96 51.41 23.02
N PRO A 748 22.96 51.77 23.84
CA PRO A 748 24.37 51.46 23.58
C PRO A 748 24.59 49.97 23.37
N LEU A 749 25.35 49.61 22.34
CA LEU A 749 25.53 48.22 21.95
C LEU A 749 26.22 47.39 23.04
N ALA A 750 27.21 47.96 23.73
CA ALA A 750 27.91 47.30 24.84
C ALA A 750 26.96 46.84 25.95
N ALA A 751 25.89 47.59 26.26
CA ALA A 751 24.89 47.15 27.22
C ALA A 751 23.92 46.10 26.64
N ALA A 752 23.49 46.26 25.38
CA ALA A 752 22.57 45.32 24.74
C ALA A 752 23.19 43.92 24.57
N LEU A 753 24.45 43.83 24.10
CA LEU A 753 25.19 42.56 24.06
C LEU A 753 25.59 42.08 25.47
N GLY A 754 25.90 43.02 26.37
CA GLY A 754 26.30 42.73 27.76
C GLY A 754 25.24 41.99 28.56
N GLU A 755 23.96 42.36 28.47
CA GLU A 755 22.87 41.63 29.16
C GLU A 755 22.72 40.17 28.67
N VAL A 756 23.16 39.85 27.45
CA VAL A 756 23.04 38.50 26.85
C VAL A 756 24.37 37.72 26.90
N GLY A 757 25.50 38.38 27.19
CA GLY A 757 26.83 37.78 27.08
C GLY A 757 27.24 37.41 25.65
N LEU A 758 26.64 38.04 24.64
CA LEU A 758 26.77 37.62 23.23
C LEU A 758 27.86 38.41 22.48
N PHE A 759 28.96 37.73 22.14
CA PHE A 759 30.04 38.30 21.33
C PHE A 759 29.56 38.69 19.90
N PRO A 760 30.13 39.74 19.27
CA PRO A 760 29.86 40.09 17.87
C PRO A 760 30.23 38.98 16.87
N LEU A 761 29.58 38.94 15.70
CA LEU A 761 29.84 37.92 14.68
C LEU A 761 31.27 37.98 14.13
N SER A 762 31.88 39.16 14.13
CA SER A 762 33.29 39.37 13.77
C SER A 762 34.28 38.58 14.64
N ILE A 763 33.94 38.24 15.88
CA ILE A 763 34.77 37.38 16.75
C ILE A 763 34.84 35.97 16.18
N LEU A 764 33.69 35.38 15.88
CA LEU A 764 33.61 34.06 15.25
C LEU A 764 34.28 34.06 13.87
N ARG A 765 33.98 35.07 13.04
CA ARG A 765 34.54 35.21 11.69
C ARG A 765 36.07 35.32 11.67
N LYS A 766 36.66 36.05 12.64
CA LYS A 766 38.13 36.08 12.83
C LYS A 766 38.67 34.69 13.15
N ILE A 767 38.03 33.96 14.06
CA ILE A 767 38.42 32.60 14.46
C ILE A 767 38.33 31.62 13.26
N THR A 768 37.26 31.67 12.45
CA THR A 768 37.11 30.79 11.28
C THR A 768 38.10 31.13 10.16
N SER A 769 38.36 32.42 9.88
CA SER A 769 39.42 32.85 8.96
C SER A 769 40.79 32.31 9.36
N LEU A 770 41.18 32.44 10.64
CA LEU A 770 42.48 31.96 11.14
C LEU A 770 42.59 30.42 11.16
N LYS A 771 41.52 29.73 11.56
CA LYS A 771 41.47 28.25 11.47
C LYS A 771 41.57 27.76 10.03
N PHE A 772 40.98 28.45 9.06
CA PHE A 772 41.09 28.09 7.65
C PHE A 772 42.50 28.34 7.11
N TRP A 773 43.13 29.46 7.46
CA TRP A 773 44.55 29.70 7.16
C TRP A 773 45.45 28.57 7.63
N TYR A 774 45.32 28.11 8.88
CA TYR A 774 46.14 27.00 9.38
C TYR A 774 45.96 25.72 8.54
N LYS A 775 44.73 25.36 8.15
CA LYS A 775 44.46 24.23 7.23
C LYS A 775 45.10 24.40 5.85
N VAL A 776 45.09 25.62 5.31
CA VAL A 776 45.64 25.94 3.99
C VAL A 776 47.17 25.84 3.99
N VAL A 777 47.80 26.28 5.08
CA VAL A 777 49.26 26.19 5.26
C VAL A 777 49.71 24.74 5.49
N CYS A 778 48.98 23.98 6.30
CA CYS A 778 49.23 22.57 6.58
C CYS A 778 48.53 21.63 5.58
N SER A 779 48.32 22.06 4.33
CA SER A 779 47.63 21.25 3.31
C SER A 779 48.61 20.46 2.44
N ASP A 780 48.50 19.14 2.46
CA ASP A 780 49.21 18.25 1.52
C ASP A 780 48.69 18.40 0.07
N ASN A 781 47.63 19.15 -0.16
CA ASN A 781 47.07 19.38 -1.50
C ASN A 781 47.92 20.42 -2.28
N PRO A 782 48.58 20.02 -3.38
CA PRO A 782 49.52 20.89 -4.09
C PRO A 782 48.87 22.10 -4.76
N LEU A 783 47.57 22.03 -5.10
CA LEU A 783 46.84 23.16 -5.67
C LEU A 783 46.50 24.20 -4.60
N ILE A 784 46.01 23.77 -3.44
CA ILE A 784 45.67 24.66 -2.32
C ILE A 784 46.93 25.35 -1.80
N PHE A 785 48.00 24.58 -1.57
CA PHE A 785 49.27 25.12 -1.09
C PHE A 785 50.00 25.95 -2.16
N GLY A 786 49.83 25.61 -3.45
CA GLY A 786 50.32 26.40 -4.58
C GLY A 786 49.68 27.79 -4.65
N VAL A 787 48.34 27.87 -4.55
CA VAL A 787 47.61 29.15 -4.48
C VAL A 787 48.02 29.95 -3.25
N TYR A 788 48.22 29.31 -2.09
CA TYR A 788 48.72 29.99 -0.90
C TYR A 788 50.09 30.64 -1.12
N LYS A 789 51.06 29.94 -1.74
CA LYS A 789 52.38 30.50 -2.07
C LYS A 789 52.29 31.71 -2.99
N ILE A 790 51.42 31.67 -4.00
CA ILE A 790 51.19 32.81 -4.91
C ILE A 790 50.65 34.02 -4.13
N LEU A 791 49.70 33.82 -3.22
CA LEU A 791 49.16 34.88 -2.37
C LEU A 791 50.20 35.46 -1.40
N CYS A 792 51.09 34.62 -0.84
CA CYS A 792 52.23 35.11 -0.06
C CYS A 792 53.20 35.95 -0.89
N GLN A 793 53.56 35.50 -2.10
CA GLN A 793 54.46 36.23 -2.99
C GLN A 793 53.84 37.56 -3.45
N ASP A 794 52.53 37.59 -3.71
CA ASP A 794 51.81 38.83 -3.99
C ASP A 794 51.77 39.81 -2.79
N GLU A 795 51.68 39.30 -1.56
CA GLU A 795 51.76 40.12 -0.34
C GLU A 795 53.17 40.68 -0.12
N MET A 796 54.23 39.89 -0.37
CA MET A 796 55.61 40.37 -0.36
C MET A 796 55.88 41.44 -1.43
N ASN A 797 55.17 41.36 -2.57
CA ASN A 797 55.16 42.39 -3.62
C ASN A 797 54.23 43.59 -3.29
N GLY A 798 53.74 43.70 -2.05
CA GLY A 798 52.92 44.82 -1.56
C GLY A 798 51.44 44.80 -1.98
N LYS A 799 50.97 43.75 -2.68
CA LYS A 799 49.56 43.64 -3.09
C LYS A 799 48.70 43.19 -1.90
N ARG A 800 47.59 43.89 -1.67
CA ARG A 800 46.60 43.49 -0.66
C ARG A 800 45.75 42.32 -1.14
N ASN A 801 45.74 41.25 -0.37
CA ASN A 801 44.96 40.03 -0.60
C ASN A 801 44.53 39.37 0.72
N TRP A 802 43.89 38.19 0.67
CA TRP A 802 43.43 37.48 1.87
C TRP A 802 44.57 37.15 2.87
N VAL A 803 45.74 36.73 2.39
CA VAL A 803 46.91 36.44 3.25
C VAL A 803 47.41 37.70 3.94
N SER A 804 47.44 38.85 3.26
CA SER A 804 47.77 40.13 3.89
C SER A 804 46.81 40.51 5.03
N GLY A 805 45.53 40.14 4.92
CA GLY A 805 44.54 40.31 5.97
C GLY A 805 44.74 39.37 7.16
N ILE A 806 45.11 38.11 6.91
CA ILE A 806 45.46 37.15 7.97
C ILE A 806 46.70 37.62 8.74
N LYS A 807 47.75 38.02 8.02
CA LYS A 807 49.00 38.54 8.59
C LYS A 807 48.74 39.80 9.44
N PHE A 808 47.92 40.71 8.94
CA PHE A 808 47.45 41.88 9.71
C PHE A 808 46.70 41.47 10.99
N LEU A 809 45.79 40.49 10.93
CA LEU A 809 45.07 40.00 12.11
C LEU A 809 46.00 39.34 13.15
N PHE A 810 47.03 38.60 12.73
CA PHE A 810 48.05 38.10 13.66
C PHE A 810 48.86 39.24 14.31
N ASN A 811 49.19 40.30 13.56
CA ASN A 811 49.86 41.48 14.11
C ASN A 811 49.00 42.20 15.17
N GLU A 812 47.72 42.45 14.86
CA GLU A 812 46.75 43.06 15.78
C GLU A 812 46.57 42.24 17.09
N LEU A 813 46.71 40.91 17.01
CA LEU A 813 46.65 40.03 18.18
C LEU A 813 47.96 40.02 19.00
N GLY A 814 49.08 40.50 18.44
CA GLY A 814 50.43 40.35 18.99
C GLY A 814 51.00 38.94 18.80
N LEU A 815 50.57 38.24 17.74
CA LEU A 815 50.86 36.82 17.46
C LEU A 815 51.55 36.60 16.10
N THR A 816 52.29 37.60 15.59
CA THR A 816 53.01 37.55 14.30
C THR A 816 53.90 36.31 14.17
N PHE A 817 54.57 35.90 15.25
CA PHE A 817 55.42 34.71 15.30
C PHE A 817 54.69 33.40 14.95
N VAL A 818 53.36 33.33 15.13
CA VAL A 818 52.52 32.19 14.75
C VAL A 818 52.29 32.15 13.23
N PHE A 819 52.21 33.31 12.58
CA PHE A 819 52.14 33.38 11.11
C PHE A 819 53.45 32.93 10.46
N GLU A 820 54.58 33.29 11.07
CA GLU A 820 55.94 32.88 10.66
C GLU A 820 56.22 31.40 10.98
N ASN A 821 55.71 30.89 12.10
CA ASN A 821 55.88 29.51 12.57
C ASN A 821 54.51 28.83 12.79
N PRO A 822 53.83 28.39 11.71
CA PRO A 822 52.47 27.83 11.78
C PRO A 822 52.28 26.66 12.74
N GLN A 823 53.34 25.91 13.06
CA GLN A 823 53.32 24.82 14.04
C GLN A 823 52.96 25.28 15.47
N LEU A 824 53.05 26.58 15.75
CA LEU A 824 52.65 27.19 17.03
C LEU A 824 51.15 27.58 17.09
N PHE A 825 50.36 27.24 16.06
CA PHE A 825 48.94 27.61 15.98
C PHE A 825 48.08 26.84 16.99
N ASN A 826 47.75 27.49 18.10
CA ASN A 826 46.83 26.98 19.12
C ASN A 826 45.43 27.62 18.98
N PRO A 827 44.41 26.90 18.45
CA PRO A 827 43.08 27.47 18.21
C PRO A 827 42.39 28.00 19.48
N SER A 828 42.62 27.36 20.62
CA SER A 828 41.98 27.68 21.90
C SER A 828 42.57 28.93 22.54
N GLU A 829 43.88 29.14 22.37
CA GLU A 829 44.60 30.32 22.85
C GLU A 829 44.37 31.53 21.95
N ILE A 830 44.35 31.33 20.63
CA ILE A 830 43.97 32.37 19.66
C ILE A 830 42.52 32.81 19.88
N LYS A 831 41.59 31.88 20.10
CA LYS A 831 40.21 32.20 20.49
C LYS A 831 40.18 33.08 21.74
N ARG A 832 40.83 32.64 22.83
CA ARG A 832 40.89 33.37 24.10
C ARG A 832 41.45 34.79 23.90
N ARG A 833 42.55 34.92 23.15
CA ARG A 833 43.18 36.22 22.86
C ARG A 833 42.27 37.19 22.10
N ILE A 834 41.47 36.70 21.15
CA ILE A 834 40.47 37.51 20.42
C ILE A 834 39.33 37.92 21.38
N GLU A 835 38.87 37.01 22.22
CA GLU A 835 37.84 37.29 23.22
C GLU A 835 38.33 38.30 24.27
N ASP A 836 39.55 38.15 24.81
CA ASP A 836 40.18 39.07 25.76
C ASP A 836 40.30 40.50 25.21
N GLN A 837 40.75 40.67 23.95
CA GLN A 837 40.80 41.98 23.29
C GLN A 837 39.41 42.60 23.13
N TYR A 838 38.38 41.80 22.84
CA TYR A 838 37.01 42.29 22.79
C TYR A 838 36.51 42.67 24.20
N LEU A 839 36.82 41.89 25.24
CA LEU A 839 36.43 42.21 26.61
C LEU A 839 37.07 43.52 27.09
N GLN A 840 38.36 43.75 26.82
CA GLN A 840 39.04 45.02 27.07
C GLN A 840 38.35 46.19 26.34
N THR A 841 38.01 45.99 25.07
CA THR A 841 37.25 46.95 24.25
C THR A 841 35.86 47.22 24.82
N TRP A 842 35.17 46.19 25.33
CA TRP A 842 33.84 46.29 25.95
C TRP A 842 33.89 47.04 27.28
N HIS A 843 34.85 46.73 28.16
CA HIS A 843 35.07 47.46 29.42
C HIS A 843 35.38 48.94 29.15
N SER A 844 36.25 49.25 28.18
CA SER A 844 36.51 50.63 27.74
C SER A 844 35.25 51.34 27.25
N ASN A 845 34.41 50.65 26.46
CA ASN A 845 33.12 51.17 26.01
C ASN A 845 32.09 51.37 27.14
N LEU A 846 32.17 50.61 28.23
CA LEU A 846 31.34 50.85 29.42
C LEU A 846 31.85 52.05 30.22
N GLU A 847 33.17 52.12 30.47
CA GLU A 847 33.77 53.12 31.35
C GLU A 847 33.62 54.54 30.79
N ASN A 848 33.89 54.70 29.49
CA ASN A 848 33.77 55.97 28.76
C ASN A 848 32.32 56.38 28.46
N SER A 849 31.31 55.54 28.74
CA SER A 849 29.93 55.81 28.34
C SER A 849 29.17 56.67 29.36
N SER A 850 29.00 57.94 29.03
CA SER A 850 28.20 58.92 29.80
C SER A 850 26.72 58.54 30.02
N LYS A 851 26.20 57.56 29.24
CA LYS A 851 24.89 56.94 29.44
C LYS A 851 24.91 55.74 30.39
N LEU A 852 25.98 54.93 30.40
CA LEU A 852 26.05 53.68 31.18
C LEU A 852 26.66 53.86 32.59
N ARG A 853 26.74 55.10 33.09
CA ARG A 853 27.30 55.50 34.40
C ARG A 853 26.94 54.57 35.57
N PHE A 854 25.69 54.11 35.67
CA PHE A 854 25.30 53.16 36.72
C PHE A 854 25.42 51.70 36.30
N TYR A 855 25.15 51.40 35.03
CA TYR A 855 25.19 50.04 34.47
C TYR A 855 26.53 49.35 34.76
N LYS A 856 27.64 50.04 34.52
CA LYS A 856 28.99 49.54 34.80
C LYS A 856 29.28 49.20 36.27
N ASN A 857 28.48 49.69 37.21
CA ASN A 857 28.68 49.44 38.65
C ASN A 857 28.06 48.12 39.13
N TYR A 858 27.21 47.49 38.32
CA TYR A 858 26.58 46.19 38.61
C TYR A 858 26.66 45.19 37.45
N LYS A 859 27.08 45.61 36.25
CA LYS A 859 27.51 44.73 35.17
C LYS A 859 29.04 44.68 35.10
N SER A 860 29.62 43.80 35.91
CA SER A 860 31.08 43.58 35.98
C SER A 860 31.61 42.57 34.96
N SER A 861 30.74 41.70 34.43
CA SER A 861 31.11 40.51 33.65
C SER A 861 30.34 40.46 32.32
N PHE A 862 30.99 40.02 31.24
CA PHE A 862 30.37 39.84 29.92
C PHE A 862 29.76 38.43 29.80
N GLU A 863 28.67 38.21 30.52
CA GLU A 863 27.95 36.94 30.59
C GLU A 863 26.44 37.15 30.51
N PHE A 864 25.68 36.08 30.24
CA PHE A 864 24.22 36.14 30.20
C PHE A 864 23.63 36.46 31.58
N GLU A 865 22.72 37.43 31.64
CA GLU A 865 22.07 37.83 32.89
C GLU A 865 20.99 36.84 33.32
N SER A 866 21.26 36.07 34.38
CA SER A 866 20.36 35.06 34.95
C SER A 866 18.94 35.55 35.26
N TYR A 867 18.76 36.86 35.54
CA TYR A 867 17.44 37.44 35.78
C TYR A 867 16.51 37.41 34.54
N LEU A 868 17.07 37.26 33.34
CA LEU A 868 16.31 37.11 32.10
C LEU A 868 15.64 35.73 32.01
N ASP A 869 16.15 34.70 32.69
CA ASP A 869 15.57 33.35 32.70
C ASP A 869 14.68 33.09 33.93
N ALA A 870 14.89 33.79 35.05
CA ALA A 870 14.14 33.69 36.30
C ALA A 870 12.60 33.55 36.14
N ASN A 871 11.92 32.86 37.06
CA ASN A 871 10.50 32.50 36.94
C ASN A 871 9.54 33.64 37.35
N ILE A 872 9.67 34.77 36.64
CA ILE A 872 8.83 35.96 36.78
C ILE A 872 8.27 36.38 35.42
N GLY A 873 7.08 36.99 35.40
CA GLY A 873 6.44 37.38 34.15
C GLY A 873 7.24 38.40 33.35
N ASP A 874 7.48 38.11 32.06
CA ASP A 874 8.21 38.90 31.05
C ASP A 874 8.11 40.42 31.16
N LYS A 875 6.89 40.92 31.41
CA LYS A 875 6.61 42.35 31.60
C LYS A 875 7.55 43.00 32.63
N PHE A 876 7.92 42.25 33.68
CA PHE A 876 8.88 42.68 34.70
C PHE A 876 10.33 42.48 34.23
N LYS A 877 10.68 41.33 33.63
CA LYS A 877 12.03 41.07 33.07
C LYS A 877 12.49 42.18 32.13
N PHE A 878 11.71 42.46 31.08
CA PHE A 878 12.05 43.48 30.08
C PHE A 878 11.99 44.90 30.62
N LEU A 879 11.23 45.15 31.70
CA LEU A 879 11.22 46.45 32.36
C LEU A 879 12.46 46.67 33.24
N ILE A 880 12.94 45.63 33.93
CA ILE A 880 14.19 45.63 34.69
C ILE A 880 15.37 45.81 33.72
N CYS A 881 15.39 45.10 32.59
CA CYS A 881 16.38 45.30 31.53
C CYS A 881 16.41 46.74 31.02
N LYS A 882 15.24 47.31 30.68
CA LYS A 882 15.12 48.72 30.26
C LYS A 882 15.57 49.71 31.32
N PHE A 883 15.39 49.40 32.60
CA PHE A 883 15.90 50.21 33.69
C PHE A 883 17.43 50.13 33.79
N ARG A 884 17.98 48.91 33.77
CA ARG A 884 19.42 48.65 33.83
C ARG A 884 20.19 49.36 32.71
N VAL A 885 19.78 49.19 31.45
CA VAL A 885 20.51 49.73 30.28
C VAL A 885 20.19 51.21 29.94
N GLY A 886 19.51 51.93 30.84
CA GLY A 886 19.15 53.34 30.64
C GLY A 886 18.19 53.56 29.45
N ASN A 887 17.24 52.66 29.23
CA ASN A 887 16.22 52.75 28.18
C ASN A 887 14.84 53.22 28.70
N LEU A 888 14.64 53.31 30.04
CA LEU A 888 13.44 53.90 30.61
C LEU A 888 13.39 55.42 30.35
N LYS A 889 12.20 55.96 30.09
CA LYS A 889 11.96 57.37 29.74
C LYS A 889 12.08 58.35 30.93
N LEU A 890 13.10 58.22 31.76
CA LEU A 890 13.44 59.19 32.81
C LEU A 890 13.96 60.50 32.19
N HIS A 891 13.89 61.62 32.91
CA HIS A 891 14.32 62.92 32.36
C HIS A 891 15.82 62.99 32.06
N ILE A 892 16.67 62.17 32.71
CA ILE A 892 18.09 62.00 32.32
C ILE A 892 18.26 61.58 30.86
N GLU A 893 17.32 60.78 30.33
CA GLU A 893 17.32 60.25 28.95
C GLU A 893 16.44 61.10 28.01
N ILE A 894 15.22 61.51 28.41
CA ILE A 894 14.39 62.42 27.60
C ILE A 894 15.15 63.73 27.35
N GLY A 895 15.75 64.31 28.39
CA GLY A 895 16.56 65.52 28.28
C GLY A 895 17.85 65.32 27.49
N ARG A 896 18.29 64.08 27.23
CA ARG A 896 19.40 63.79 26.30
C ARG A 896 18.95 63.97 24.85
N PHE A 897 17.77 63.45 24.49
CA PHE A 897 17.19 63.66 23.16
C PHE A 897 16.81 65.12 22.91
N ASN A 898 16.24 65.79 23.91
CA ASN A 898 15.82 67.20 23.84
C ASN A 898 16.98 68.20 24.00
N LYS A 899 18.24 67.75 24.01
CA LYS A 899 19.48 68.54 24.18
C LYS A 899 19.56 69.38 25.48
N THR A 900 18.71 69.14 26.47
CA THR A 900 18.79 69.74 27.81
C THR A 900 20.13 69.40 28.46
N ILE A 901 20.87 70.41 28.98
CA ILE A 901 22.09 70.14 29.76
C ILE A 901 21.78 69.28 30.99
N ARG A 902 22.71 68.40 31.37
CA ARG A 902 22.49 67.30 32.32
C ARG A 902 22.03 67.81 33.69
N GLU A 903 22.58 68.94 34.10
CA GLU A 903 22.40 69.65 35.36
C GLU A 903 21.00 70.24 35.51
N LYS A 904 20.24 70.33 34.40
CA LYS A 904 18.86 70.82 34.33
C LYS A 904 17.82 69.72 34.08
N ARG A 905 18.21 68.43 34.06
CA ARG A 905 17.30 67.28 33.83
C ARG A 905 16.56 66.86 35.11
N TYR A 906 15.84 67.82 35.71
CA TYR A 906 15.23 67.69 37.04
C TYR A 906 14.06 66.69 37.11
N CYS A 907 13.80 66.16 38.31
CA CYS A 907 12.67 65.27 38.59
C CYS A 907 11.35 66.04 38.77
N LEU A 908 10.64 66.18 37.65
CA LEU A 908 9.32 66.80 37.58
C LEU A 908 8.31 66.14 38.53
N CYS A 909 8.37 64.81 38.69
CA CYS A 909 7.45 64.00 39.50
C CYS A 909 7.46 64.31 41.01
N CYS A 910 8.57 64.87 41.53
CA CYS A 910 8.68 65.35 42.92
C CYS A 910 8.96 66.86 42.99
N LYS A 911 8.95 67.56 41.85
CA LYS A 911 9.17 69.00 41.69
C LYS A 911 10.48 69.52 42.34
N SER A 912 11.45 68.62 42.57
CA SER A 912 12.74 68.95 43.19
C SER A 912 13.83 69.25 42.15
N LYS A 913 14.83 70.05 42.53
CA LYS A 913 15.99 70.36 41.67
C LYS A 913 17.05 69.23 41.62
N TYR A 914 16.69 68.00 41.97
CA TYR A 914 17.53 66.82 41.75
C TYR A 914 17.31 66.24 40.35
N ILE A 915 18.37 65.71 39.75
CA ILE A 915 18.33 65.07 38.42
C ILE A 915 17.47 63.80 38.49
N GLU A 916 16.57 63.58 37.53
CA GLU A 916 15.81 62.34 37.43
C GLU A 916 16.62 61.26 36.71
N ASP A 917 17.52 60.64 37.46
CA ASP A 917 18.26 59.46 37.05
C ASP A 917 17.80 58.20 37.78
N GLU A 918 18.41 57.07 37.42
CA GLU A 918 18.06 55.74 37.92
C GLU A 918 18.26 55.63 39.44
N PHE A 919 19.26 56.32 40.02
CA PHE A 919 19.48 56.35 41.47
C PHE A 919 18.40 57.17 42.17
N HIS A 920 18.07 58.35 41.63
CA HIS A 920 16.98 59.17 42.16
C HIS A 920 15.64 58.40 42.11
N PHE A 921 15.32 57.75 40.99
CA PHE A 921 14.11 56.96 40.83
C PHE A 921 14.05 55.77 41.80
N LEU A 922 15.11 54.94 41.84
CA LEU A 922 15.16 53.68 42.60
C LEU A 922 15.23 53.87 44.12
N LEU A 923 15.84 54.95 44.61
CA LEU A 923 16.11 55.14 46.04
C LEU A 923 15.63 56.47 46.65
N CYS A 924 15.74 57.61 45.95
CA CYS A 924 15.62 58.93 46.60
C CYS A 924 14.29 59.66 46.41
N CYS A 925 13.59 59.46 45.29
CA CYS A 925 12.42 60.26 44.91
C CYS A 925 11.28 60.16 45.95
N PRO A 926 10.84 61.27 46.59
CA PRO A 926 9.81 61.22 47.62
C PRO A 926 8.47 60.66 47.14
N THR A 927 8.09 60.97 45.90
CA THR A 927 6.82 60.55 45.25
C THR A 927 6.61 59.04 45.31
N TYR A 928 7.69 58.25 45.15
CA TYR A 928 7.59 56.79 45.14
C TYR A 928 7.78 56.15 46.52
N ASN A 929 7.87 56.92 47.62
CA ASN A 929 8.21 56.38 48.95
C ASN A 929 7.24 55.30 49.47
N ILE A 930 5.94 55.40 49.16
CA ILE A 930 4.95 54.38 49.54
C ILE A 930 5.23 53.07 48.79
N ILE A 931 5.39 53.14 47.47
CA ILE A 931 5.73 52.02 46.58
C ILE A 931 7.08 51.40 46.99
N ARG A 932 8.06 52.24 47.36
CA ARG A 932 9.40 51.84 47.80
C ARG A 932 9.35 51.06 49.12
N ARG A 933 8.51 51.48 50.08
CA ARG A 933 8.26 50.77 51.34
C ARG A 933 7.47 49.48 51.16
N GLN A 934 6.63 49.39 50.13
CA GLN A 934 5.82 48.19 49.83
C GLN A 934 6.66 47.02 49.30
N PHE A 935 7.70 47.29 48.49
CA PHE A 935 8.49 46.24 47.83
C PHE A 935 9.91 46.05 48.37
N PHE A 936 10.52 47.04 49.01
CA PHE A 936 11.90 46.94 49.52
C PHE A 936 11.99 46.97 51.04
N HIS A 937 12.84 46.10 51.60
CA HIS A 937 13.15 46.10 53.03
C HIS A 937 13.79 47.42 53.49
N ARG A 938 13.59 47.80 54.77
CA ARG A 938 14.01 49.09 55.35
C ARG A 938 15.47 49.44 55.07
N GLN A 939 16.36 48.45 55.06
CA GLN A 939 17.80 48.61 54.77
C GLN A 939 18.10 49.30 53.43
N PHE A 940 17.24 49.15 52.43
CA PHE A 940 17.46 49.67 51.08
C PHE A 940 16.99 51.12 50.94
N TRP A 941 15.89 51.52 51.59
CA TRP A 941 15.33 52.88 51.48
C TRP A 941 15.70 53.82 52.63
N SER A 942 16.20 53.32 53.77
CA SER A 942 16.95 54.18 54.70
C SER A 942 18.34 54.46 54.12
N PHE A 943 18.83 55.69 54.25
CA PHE A 943 20.17 56.13 53.82
C PHE A 943 20.61 55.57 52.43
N PRO A 944 20.06 56.10 51.31
CA PRO A 944 20.43 55.70 49.96
C PRO A 944 21.94 55.70 49.69
N SER A 945 22.45 54.68 49.01
CA SER A 945 23.86 54.60 48.60
C SER A 945 24.03 53.75 47.32
N LEU A 946 25.12 53.97 46.58
CA LEU A 946 25.41 53.21 45.36
C LEU A 946 25.52 51.71 45.63
N TYR A 947 26.08 51.31 46.77
CA TYR A 947 26.09 49.91 47.20
C TYR A 947 24.68 49.30 47.27
N LYS A 948 23.70 50.03 47.84
CA LYS A 948 22.30 49.58 47.92
C LYS A 948 21.64 49.52 46.54
N MET A 949 21.97 50.45 45.63
CA MET A 949 21.52 50.39 44.23
C MET A 949 22.07 49.14 43.52
N ASN A 950 23.38 48.89 43.62
CA ASN A 950 24.02 47.74 42.97
C ASN A 950 23.47 46.41 43.50
N ARG A 951 23.21 46.30 44.82
CA ARG A 951 22.55 45.12 45.42
C ARG A 951 21.10 44.94 44.97
N LEU A 952 20.33 46.01 44.78
CA LEU A 952 18.98 45.91 44.19
C LEU A 952 19.02 45.54 42.70
N MET A 953 20.05 45.94 41.95
CA MET A 953 20.24 45.56 40.54
C MET A 953 20.81 44.15 40.35
N THR A 954 21.29 43.52 41.43
CA THR A 954 21.80 42.14 41.51
C THR A 954 20.99 41.29 42.52
N PRO A 955 19.66 41.17 42.36
CA PRO A 955 18.82 40.39 43.27
C PRO A 955 19.24 38.92 43.27
N GLN A 956 19.15 38.26 44.42
CA GLN A 956 19.61 36.89 44.63
C GLN A 956 18.46 35.87 44.58
N THR A 957 17.22 36.34 44.51
CA THR A 957 16.02 35.49 44.46
C THR A 957 14.97 36.06 43.51
N ASP A 958 14.17 35.18 42.91
CA ASP A 958 13.01 35.55 42.09
C ASP A 958 12.02 36.46 42.85
N ARG A 959 11.95 36.35 44.19
CA ARG A 959 11.12 37.23 45.04
C ARG A 959 11.66 38.66 45.09
N GLU A 960 12.97 38.85 45.23
CA GLU A 960 13.60 40.17 45.17
C GLU A 960 13.47 40.77 43.77
N LEU A 961 13.72 39.96 42.73
CA LEU A 961 13.60 40.37 41.34
C LEU A 961 12.16 40.77 40.96
N LEU A 962 11.17 39.99 41.40
CA LEU A 962 9.75 40.31 41.22
C LEU A 962 9.36 41.58 41.97
N ASN A 963 9.88 41.81 43.16
CA ASN A 963 9.66 43.04 43.92
C ASN A 963 10.29 44.26 43.24
N LEU A 964 11.50 44.14 42.70
CA LEU A 964 12.13 45.16 41.86
C LEU A 964 11.28 45.47 40.63
N GLY A 965 10.83 44.46 39.90
CA GLY A 965 9.98 44.62 38.72
C GLY A 965 8.63 45.28 39.05
N LYS A 966 7.99 44.90 40.16
CA LYS A 966 6.76 45.53 40.67
C LYS A 966 6.98 46.99 41.07
N PHE A 967 8.07 47.30 41.78
CA PHE A 967 8.45 48.67 42.13
C PHE A 967 8.61 49.52 40.87
N ILE A 968 9.45 49.10 39.91
CA ILE A 968 9.71 49.87 38.69
C ILE A 968 8.41 50.02 37.88
N PHE A 969 7.57 48.98 37.81
CA PHE A 969 6.29 49.06 37.10
C PHE A 969 5.35 50.09 37.73
N GLN A 970 5.09 50.02 39.04
CA GLN A 970 4.17 50.95 39.69
C GLN A 970 4.72 52.38 39.74
N ALA A 971 5.99 52.57 40.07
CA ALA A 971 6.62 53.89 40.10
C ALA A 971 6.63 54.52 38.69
N ASN A 972 6.88 53.75 37.63
CA ASN A 972 6.83 54.25 36.26
C ASN A 972 5.38 54.51 35.78
N SER A 973 4.40 53.76 36.26
CA SER A 973 2.98 54.05 35.98
C SER A 973 2.53 55.36 36.62
N MET A 974 2.75 55.52 37.94
CA MET A 974 2.49 56.75 38.67
C MET A 974 3.24 57.95 38.07
N ARG A 975 4.51 57.76 37.70
CA ARG A 975 5.31 58.76 36.98
C ARG A 975 4.62 59.26 35.72
N ASN A 976 4.10 58.37 34.89
CA ASN A 976 3.51 58.79 33.62
C ASN A 976 2.17 59.52 33.83
N GLN A 977 1.38 59.13 34.85
CA GLN A 977 0.16 59.86 35.23
C GLN A 977 0.49 61.31 35.62
N LEU A 978 1.43 61.49 36.55
CA LEU A 978 1.94 62.79 37.03
C LEU A 978 2.74 63.62 35.99
N LEU A 979 2.72 63.22 34.71
CA LEU A 979 3.34 63.90 33.57
C LEU A 979 2.41 63.99 32.35
N TYR A 980 1.17 63.49 32.45
CA TYR A 980 0.06 63.79 31.54
C TYR A 980 -0.98 64.71 32.19
N GLU A 981 -0.99 64.77 33.53
CA GLU A 981 -1.55 65.85 34.37
C GLU A 981 -0.56 67.03 34.49
#